data_AF-A0A6S6XVZ6-F1
#
_entry.id   AF-A0A6S6XVZ6-F1
#
_cell.length_a   1.000
_cell.length_b   1.000
_cell.length_c   1.000
_cell.angle_alpha   90.00
_cell.angle_beta   90.00
_cell.angle_gamma   90.00
#
_symmetry.space_group_name_H-M   'P 1'
#
loop_
_entity.id
_entity.type
_entity.pdbx_description
1 polymer ?
#
loop_
_entity_poly.entity_id
_entity_poly.type
_entity_poly.pdbx_seq_one_letter_code
_entity_poly.pdbx_strand_id
1 'polypeptide(L)'
;MTTWQVESTGAPSDLRTPAASEVPLKWAHDALTGEPRYIHDSEVVDRQCSCTCPACQLGLTPVMAGQPLRVRPTAHFRHPAGSQKDACTLVAARLAATHLLSENGFIELPRRVMSRTATGFSGQGYEVWVEEPAERRAVSGARLLDRATAELTLDDGRKLLVDLTGRREPTSEFDGQAVVTIFLSDPELANLSPAEIRARLRILPDIHWCAHWNDRALAAKGDAAASQAACDALDNWSAEDEADFRAHLSPDIDEDIARNLRRETLLHREVKAILEREQRIATPGLDVTVTRDPPDEFCGDWESDTLRMTWLTAQRTLELDDVRLERRLGRIVPDVIGNLGGRQIYTEGITDTRVNDGFEEEIEDTYSLSWPLTLLVEVTVTHGIDEEKRQRIRELNLPTLEIDLSQLGGRITLENLRDLIVNQTVGKRWVHHPIFPIKRRQINAALDEHPVTLRYRERLIELRRPRWLAMPVSHWARHYLDAVTAFHDANVRIRRAQRHHQGDGPKPKLLDTESDAWAQIVEAAEALSAHGLPGAADPIMLDEAGLIARLLSIQRNTGVGYDVKSGYQVLNAIMQSGKDNKRWDTLYGFAVKSYGLEAHFSAEQTRKYEIWRQTLKAKVDANDEAYVRPATFDAVLSVLFPDMAKRINKGYGRLPDQGSPH
;
A
#
# COMPACT_ATOMS: atom_id res chain seq x y z
N MET A 1 -28.35 4.05 21.43
CA MET A 1 -28.38 3.64 22.85
C MET A 1 -29.82 3.43 23.25
N THR A 2 -30.28 2.18 23.17
CA THR A 2 -31.62 1.77 23.59
C THR A 2 -31.38 0.63 24.56
N THR A 3 -31.39 0.97 25.85
CA THR A 3 -31.21 0.04 26.96
C THR A 3 -32.43 -0.85 27.00
N TRP A 4 -32.31 -2.09 26.51
CA TRP A 4 -33.33 -3.10 26.69
C TRP A 4 -33.27 -3.56 28.16
N GLN A 5 -34.11 -2.96 29.00
CA GLN A 5 -34.45 -3.54 30.30
C GLN A 5 -35.31 -4.78 30.02
N VAL A 6 -34.75 -5.95 30.28
CA VAL A 6 -35.54 -7.17 30.44
C VAL A 6 -36.24 -7.04 31.79
N GLU A 7 -37.48 -6.56 31.78
CA GLU A 7 -38.37 -6.73 32.91
C GLU A 7 -38.56 -8.23 33.14
N SER A 8 -38.05 -8.74 34.27
CA SER A 8 -38.44 -10.07 34.71
C SER A 8 -39.93 -10.02 35.02
N THR A 9 -40.74 -10.52 34.09
CA THR A 9 -42.17 -10.76 34.29
C THR A 9 -42.39 -11.45 35.62
N GLY A 10 -43.22 -10.83 36.45
CA GLY A 10 -43.39 -11.12 37.87
C GLY A 10 -43.56 -12.61 38.19
N ALA A 11 -42.82 -13.03 39.21
CA ALA A 11 -43.16 -14.24 39.96
C ALA A 11 -44.63 -14.15 40.42
N PRO A 12 -45.39 -15.25 40.41
CA PRO A 12 -46.74 -15.27 40.97
C PRO A 12 -46.67 -14.92 42.46
N SER A 13 -47.07 -13.70 42.80
CA SER A 13 -47.29 -13.27 44.17
C SER A 13 -48.62 -13.86 44.66
N ASP A 14 -48.63 -15.12 45.08
CA ASP A 14 -49.58 -15.66 46.06
C ASP A 14 -49.35 -17.16 46.37
N LEU A 15 -48.13 -17.49 46.80
CA LEU A 15 -47.92 -18.65 47.65
C LEU A 15 -47.26 -18.13 48.93
N ARG A 16 -48.01 -18.12 50.04
CA ARG A 16 -47.42 -17.97 51.37
C ARG A 16 -46.35 -19.05 51.52
N THR A 17 -45.07 -18.68 51.45
CA THR A 17 -43.99 -19.57 51.86
C THR A 17 -44.20 -19.85 53.34
N PRO A 18 -44.44 -21.11 53.76
CA PRO A 18 -44.63 -21.42 55.16
C PRO A 18 -43.40 -20.99 55.95
N ALA A 19 -43.60 -20.53 57.19
CA ALA A 19 -42.49 -20.15 58.04
C ALA A 19 -41.58 -21.38 58.23
N ALA A 20 -40.24 -21.20 58.19
CA ALA A 20 -39.28 -22.32 58.29
C ALA A 20 -39.46 -23.18 59.56
N SER A 21 -40.13 -22.64 60.58
CA SER A 21 -40.52 -23.32 61.83
C SER A 21 -41.73 -24.26 61.71
N GLU A 22 -42.53 -24.15 60.65
CA GLU A 22 -43.72 -24.97 60.37
C GLU A 22 -43.44 -26.18 59.47
N VAL A 23 -42.28 -26.20 58.81
CA VAL A 23 -41.89 -27.31 57.91
C VAL A 23 -41.26 -28.46 58.72
N PRO A 24 -41.78 -29.70 58.61
CA PRO A 24 -41.23 -30.85 59.33
C PRO A 24 -39.84 -31.23 58.84
N LEU A 25 -38.90 -31.41 59.77
CA LEU A 25 -37.51 -31.79 59.50
C LEU A 25 -37.43 -33.29 59.18
N LYS A 26 -37.10 -33.69 57.94
CA LYS A 26 -36.98 -35.12 57.57
C LYS A 26 -35.55 -35.65 57.45
N TRP A 27 -34.56 -34.80 57.68
CA TRP A 27 -33.14 -35.13 57.49
C TRP A 27 -32.32 -34.79 58.74
N ALA A 28 -31.35 -35.65 59.06
CA ALA A 28 -30.44 -35.52 60.20
C ALA A 28 -29.02 -36.03 59.84
N HIS A 29 -28.04 -35.84 60.72
CA HIS A 29 -26.77 -36.57 60.67
C HIS A 29 -26.79 -37.74 61.64
N ASP A 30 -26.17 -38.85 61.28
CA ASP A 30 -25.70 -39.81 62.28
C ASP A 30 -24.52 -39.21 63.06
N ALA A 31 -24.61 -39.15 64.38
CA ALA A 31 -23.61 -38.57 65.27
C ALA A 31 -22.26 -39.31 65.22
N LEU A 32 -22.27 -40.59 64.82
CA LEU A 32 -21.07 -41.42 64.76
C LEU A 32 -20.34 -41.31 63.43
N THR A 33 -21.07 -41.43 62.31
CA THR A 33 -20.49 -41.45 60.96
C THR A 33 -20.48 -40.07 60.30
N GLY A 34 -21.30 -39.14 60.78
CA GLY A 34 -21.56 -37.86 60.12
C GLY A 34 -22.39 -37.99 58.85
N GLU A 35 -22.83 -39.20 58.47
CA GLU A 35 -23.61 -39.41 57.25
C GLU A 35 -25.04 -38.86 57.40
N PRO A 36 -25.59 -38.27 56.33
CA PRO A 36 -26.98 -37.84 56.31
C PRO A 36 -27.92 -39.05 56.41
N ARG A 37 -28.98 -38.91 57.19
CA ARG A 37 -30.03 -39.90 57.39
C ARG A 37 -31.40 -39.28 57.13
N TYR A 38 -32.18 -39.93 56.29
CA TYR A 38 -33.59 -39.60 56.05
C TYR A 38 -34.47 -40.29 57.10
N ILE A 39 -35.58 -39.66 57.49
CA ILE A 39 -36.47 -40.12 58.57
C ILE A 39 -37.06 -41.53 58.35
N HIS A 40 -36.99 -42.06 57.13
CA HIS A 40 -37.46 -43.39 56.76
C HIS A 40 -36.35 -44.39 56.42
N ASP A 41 -35.08 -44.02 56.57
CA ASP A 41 -33.96 -44.96 56.39
C ASP A 41 -34.05 -46.07 57.44
N SER A 42 -33.69 -47.30 57.05
CA SER A 42 -33.74 -48.49 57.91
C SER A 42 -33.04 -48.27 59.26
N GLU A 43 -31.88 -47.61 59.22
CA GLU A 43 -31.03 -47.31 60.37
C GLU A 43 -31.73 -46.37 61.37
N VAL A 44 -32.58 -45.46 60.88
CA VAL A 44 -33.37 -44.53 61.70
C VAL A 44 -34.60 -45.23 62.28
N VAL A 45 -35.28 -46.04 61.46
CA VAL A 45 -36.47 -46.81 61.86
C VAL A 45 -36.12 -47.84 62.93
N ASP A 46 -35.03 -48.56 62.73
CA ASP A 46 -34.53 -49.61 63.62
C ASP A 46 -33.72 -49.06 64.81
N ARG A 47 -33.58 -47.73 64.91
CA ARG A 47 -32.84 -47.00 65.97
C ARG A 47 -31.37 -47.41 66.10
N GLN A 48 -30.73 -47.72 64.97
CA GLN A 48 -29.32 -48.12 64.90
C GLN A 48 -28.37 -46.93 64.75
N CYS A 49 -28.87 -45.74 64.41
CA CYS A 49 -28.09 -44.50 64.32
C CYS A 49 -28.49 -43.45 65.37
N SER A 50 -27.54 -42.63 65.80
CA SER A 50 -27.80 -41.51 66.73
C SER A 50 -27.99 -40.21 65.97
N CYS A 51 -29.24 -39.80 65.73
CA CYS A 51 -29.53 -38.64 64.87
C CYS A 51 -29.25 -37.29 65.56
N THR A 52 -28.57 -36.38 64.87
CA THR A 52 -28.27 -35.00 65.32
C THR A 52 -28.63 -33.98 64.26
N CYS A 53 -28.93 -32.75 64.68
CA CYS A 53 -29.28 -31.66 63.76
C CYS A 53 -28.03 -31.08 63.09
N PRO A 54 -27.99 -30.96 61.75
CA PRO A 54 -26.83 -30.43 61.05
C PRO A 54 -26.56 -28.94 61.33
N ALA A 55 -27.55 -28.19 61.80
CA ALA A 55 -27.40 -26.76 62.12
C ALA A 55 -26.96 -26.49 63.56
N CYS A 56 -27.67 -27.05 64.55
CA CYS A 56 -27.49 -26.76 65.97
C CYS A 56 -26.78 -27.88 66.75
N GLN A 57 -26.48 -29.01 66.09
CA GLN A 57 -25.78 -30.17 66.65
C GLN A 57 -26.49 -30.86 67.84
N LEU A 58 -27.71 -30.44 68.16
CA LEU A 58 -28.52 -31.09 69.19
C LEU A 58 -29.01 -32.47 68.72
N GLY A 59 -29.11 -33.41 69.66
CA GLY A 59 -29.70 -34.72 69.42
C GLY A 59 -31.17 -34.61 68.98
N LEU A 60 -31.53 -35.35 67.94
CA LEU A 60 -32.86 -35.37 67.34
C LEU A 60 -33.59 -36.66 67.68
N THR A 61 -34.87 -36.54 68.04
CA THR A 61 -35.74 -37.72 68.25
C THR A 61 -36.55 -37.98 66.98
N PRO A 62 -36.42 -39.15 66.32
CA PRO A 62 -37.29 -39.52 65.21
C PRO A 62 -38.72 -39.75 65.71
N VAL A 63 -39.69 -39.10 65.10
CA VAL A 63 -41.12 -39.20 65.40
C VAL A 63 -41.81 -39.82 64.19
N MET A 64 -42.53 -40.93 64.40
CA MET A 64 -43.27 -41.66 63.36
C MET A 64 -42.41 -42.15 62.18
N ALA A 65 -41.11 -42.39 62.40
CA ALA A 65 -40.21 -43.01 61.44
C ALA A 65 -40.79 -44.35 60.94
N GLY A 66 -40.66 -44.61 59.63
CA GLY A 66 -41.22 -45.80 58.96
C GLY A 66 -42.73 -45.76 58.65
N GLN A 67 -43.48 -44.75 59.11
CA GLN A 67 -44.90 -44.57 58.76
C GLN A 67 -45.09 -43.92 57.37
N PRO A 68 -46.21 -44.14 56.65
CA PRO A 68 -46.42 -43.58 55.31
C PRO A 68 -46.40 -42.04 55.28
N LEU A 69 -45.85 -41.44 54.22
CA LEU A 69 -45.67 -39.99 54.02
C LEU A 69 -46.94 -39.12 54.10
N ARG A 70 -48.15 -39.72 54.09
CA ARG A 70 -49.46 -39.04 54.01
C ARG A 70 -50.22 -38.91 55.34
N VAL A 71 -49.63 -39.30 56.47
CA VAL A 71 -50.28 -39.15 57.79
C VAL A 71 -50.08 -37.74 58.33
N ARG A 72 -51.10 -37.11 58.94
CA ARG A 72 -50.95 -35.87 59.72
C ARG A 72 -51.04 -36.19 61.23
N PRO A 73 -50.01 -35.90 62.05
CA PRO A 73 -48.71 -35.32 61.68
C PRO A 73 -47.84 -36.31 60.89
N THR A 74 -46.97 -35.77 60.03
CA THR A 74 -46.04 -36.55 59.20
C THR A 74 -44.82 -37.00 60.01
N ALA A 75 -44.11 -38.02 59.52
CA ALA A 75 -42.84 -38.43 60.12
C ALA A 75 -41.81 -37.30 60.05
N HIS A 76 -41.16 -37.01 61.18
CA HIS A 76 -40.18 -35.93 61.28
C HIS A 76 -39.22 -36.14 62.46
N PHE A 77 -38.08 -35.47 62.41
CA PHE A 77 -37.15 -35.32 63.52
C PHE A 77 -37.56 -34.16 64.42
N ARG A 78 -37.61 -34.41 65.72
CA ARG A 78 -37.99 -33.44 66.74
C ARG A 78 -36.80 -33.02 67.59
N HIS A 79 -36.62 -31.72 67.76
CA HIS A 79 -35.63 -31.12 68.65
C HIS A 79 -36.06 -31.18 70.13
N PRO A 80 -35.12 -31.11 71.09
CA PRO A 80 -35.41 -30.90 72.51
C PRO A 80 -36.23 -29.62 72.74
N ALA A 81 -37.05 -29.62 73.80
CA ALA A 81 -37.89 -28.47 74.15
C ALA A 81 -37.03 -27.21 74.44
N GLY A 82 -37.45 -26.05 73.94
CA GLY A 82 -36.75 -24.76 74.13
C GLY A 82 -35.68 -24.39 73.08
N SER A 83 -35.44 -25.25 72.08
CA SER A 83 -34.44 -25.00 71.03
C SER A 83 -34.86 -23.89 70.06
N GLN A 84 -33.93 -23.00 69.65
CA GLN A 84 -34.12 -22.06 68.53
C GLN A 84 -34.03 -22.81 67.19
N LYS A 85 -35.04 -22.67 66.31
CA LYS A 85 -35.25 -23.55 65.15
C LYS A 85 -35.04 -22.88 63.79
N ASP A 86 -34.93 -21.56 63.74
CA ASP A 86 -35.22 -20.76 62.54
C ASP A 86 -34.30 -21.05 61.34
N ALA A 87 -33.09 -21.58 61.58
CA ALA A 87 -32.14 -21.95 60.53
C ALA A 87 -31.97 -23.47 60.32
N CYS A 88 -32.56 -24.33 61.17
CA CYS A 88 -32.29 -25.77 61.16
C CYS A 88 -32.89 -26.47 59.92
N THR A 89 -34.08 -26.06 59.51
CA THR A 89 -34.79 -26.60 58.35
C THR A 89 -34.01 -26.34 57.04
N LEU A 90 -33.48 -25.13 56.87
CA LEU A 90 -32.72 -24.75 55.67
C LEU A 90 -31.42 -25.53 55.54
N VAL A 91 -30.68 -25.73 56.64
CA VAL A 91 -29.44 -26.52 56.61
C VAL A 91 -29.74 -28.00 56.34
N ALA A 92 -30.83 -28.54 56.87
CA ALA A 92 -31.25 -29.92 56.57
C ALA A 92 -31.71 -30.10 55.10
N ALA A 93 -32.38 -29.11 54.52
CA ALA A 93 -32.68 -29.09 53.08
C ALA A 93 -31.40 -29.12 52.22
N ARG A 94 -30.42 -28.28 52.57
CA ARG A 94 -29.12 -28.22 51.88
C ARG A 94 -28.32 -29.52 52.00
N LEU A 95 -28.35 -30.13 53.18
CA LEU A 95 -27.76 -31.45 53.42
C LEU A 95 -28.41 -32.52 52.52
N ALA A 96 -29.74 -32.56 52.48
CA ALA A 96 -30.50 -33.50 51.66
C ALA A 96 -30.15 -33.34 50.16
N ALA A 97 -30.12 -32.10 49.67
CA ALA A 97 -29.75 -31.81 48.30
C ALA A 97 -28.29 -32.24 47.99
N THR A 98 -27.36 -31.96 48.89
CA THR A 98 -25.94 -32.34 48.74
C THR A 98 -25.76 -33.86 48.68
N HIS A 99 -26.44 -34.59 49.58
CA HIS A 99 -26.41 -36.05 49.59
C HIS A 99 -26.93 -36.65 48.29
N LEU A 100 -28.07 -36.14 47.82
CA LEU A 100 -28.72 -36.66 46.61
C LEU A 100 -27.97 -36.30 45.33
N LEU A 101 -27.17 -35.23 45.31
CA LEU A 101 -26.22 -34.97 44.24
C LEU A 101 -25.13 -36.07 44.18
N SER A 102 -24.70 -36.58 45.33
CA SER A 102 -23.78 -37.73 45.41
C SER A 102 -24.43 -39.03 44.94
N GLU A 103 -25.67 -39.32 45.36
CA GLU A 103 -26.37 -40.56 45.00
C GLU A 103 -26.86 -40.60 43.55
N ASN A 104 -27.31 -39.47 42.99
CA ASN A 104 -27.72 -39.37 41.58
C ASN A 104 -26.55 -39.49 40.60
N GLY A 105 -25.36 -39.10 41.05
CA GLY A 105 -24.10 -39.33 40.36
C GLY A 105 -23.76 -38.36 39.23
N PHE A 106 -24.53 -37.30 38.92
CA PHE A 106 -24.16 -36.29 37.90
C PHE A 106 -24.63 -34.87 38.20
N ILE A 107 -23.86 -33.87 37.70
CA ILE A 107 -24.19 -32.44 37.68
C ILE A 107 -24.05 -31.89 36.25
N GLU A 108 -24.98 -31.02 35.84
CA GLU A 108 -24.94 -30.30 34.56
C GLU A 108 -24.42 -28.89 34.79
N LEU A 109 -23.18 -28.64 34.40
CA LEU A 109 -22.53 -27.36 34.55
C LEU A 109 -22.86 -26.47 33.34
N PRO A 110 -23.28 -25.22 33.57
CA PRO A 110 -23.66 -24.32 32.50
C PRO A 110 -22.42 -23.92 31.66
N ARG A 111 -22.65 -23.45 30.44
CA ARG A 111 -21.58 -22.79 29.66
C ARG A 111 -21.05 -21.59 30.43
N ARG A 112 -19.75 -21.30 30.30
CA ARG A 112 -19.13 -20.11 30.88
C ARG A 112 -18.78 -19.16 29.75
N VAL A 113 -19.41 -17.98 29.74
CA VAL A 113 -19.12 -16.92 28.76
C VAL A 113 -18.41 -15.76 29.45
N MET A 114 -17.47 -15.13 28.78
CA MET A 114 -16.73 -13.96 29.24
C MET A 114 -16.51 -12.98 28.07
N SER A 115 -16.77 -11.69 28.27
CA SER A 115 -16.34 -10.66 27.31
C SER A 115 -14.98 -10.10 27.70
N ARG A 116 -14.17 -9.78 26.69
CA ARG A 116 -12.88 -9.11 26.82
C ARG A 116 -12.78 -8.03 25.76
N THR A 117 -12.14 -6.91 26.11
CA THR A 117 -12.03 -5.75 25.23
C THR A 117 -10.59 -5.30 25.14
N ALA A 118 -10.11 -5.10 23.92
CA ALA A 118 -8.85 -4.42 23.64
C ALA A 118 -9.15 -3.01 23.12
N THR A 119 -8.33 -2.03 23.52
CA THR A 119 -8.45 -0.65 23.03
C THR A 119 -7.34 -0.39 22.02
N GLY A 120 -7.72 -0.01 20.79
CA GLY A 120 -6.75 0.38 19.76
C GLY A 120 -6.19 1.79 19.98
N PHE A 121 -5.14 2.17 19.24
CA PHE A 121 -4.53 3.51 19.36
C PHE A 121 -5.49 4.63 18.93
N SER A 122 -6.54 4.30 18.14
CA SER A 122 -7.61 5.23 17.82
C SER A 122 -8.56 5.53 18.98
N GLY A 123 -8.45 4.80 20.10
CA GLY A 123 -9.36 4.84 21.24
C GLY A 123 -10.59 3.94 21.08
N GLN A 124 -10.69 3.19 19.99
CA GLN A 124 -11.78 2.25 19.75
C GLN A 124 -11.65 1.00 20.61
N GLY A 125 -12.75 0.58 21.25
CA GLY A 125 -12.85 -0.72 21.91
C GLY A 125 -13.24 -1.83 20.94
N TYR A 126 -12.53 -2.95 21.01
CA TYR A 126 -12.76 -4.19 20.28
C TYR A 126 -13.19 -5.27 21.26
N GLU A 127 -14.51 -5.41 21.46
CA GLU A 127 -15.08 -6.40 22.38
C GLU A 127 -15.27 -7.75 21.68
N VAL A 128 -14.82 -8.82 22.33
CA VAL A 128 -14.99 -10.21 21.89
C VAL A 128 -15.57 -11.03 23.02
N TRP A 129 -16.49 -11.92 22.67
CA TRP A 129 -17.07 -12.89 23.59
C TRP A 129 -16.40 -14.25 23.38
N VAL A 130 -15.87 -14.82 24.46
CA VAL A 130 -15.30 -16.17 24.48
C VAL A 130 -16.09 -17.05 25.41
N GLU A 131 -16.18 -18.33 25.08
CA GLU A 131 -16.92 -19.30 25.86
C GLU A 131 -16.14 -20.59 26.13
N GLU A 132 -16.51 -21.22 27.25
CA GLU A 132 -16.32 -22.63 27.55
C GLU A 132 -17.69 -23.33 27.47
N PRO A 133 -17.77 -24.46 26.76
CA PRO A 133 -19.04 -25.16 26.56
C PRO A 133 -19.60 -25.71 27.88
N ALA A 134 -20.92 -25.94 27.92
CA ALA A 134 -21.58 -26.61 29.03
C ALA A 134 -21.04 -28.04 29.19
N GLU A 135 -20.94 -28.51 30.42
CA GLU A 135 -20.28 -29.77 30.76
C GLU A 135 -21.14 -30.62 31.69
N ARG A 136 -21.40 -31.87 31.31
CA ARG A 136 -22.03 -32.85 32.21
C ARG A 136 -20.95 -33.69 32.86
N ARG A 137 -20.93 -33.73 34.20
CA ARG A 137 -19.90 -34.44 34.97
C ARG A 137 -20.51 -35.36 36.01
N ALA A 138 -19.88 -36.53 36.20
CA ALA A 138 -20.28 -37.41 37.29
C ALA A 138 -19.79 -36.87 38.63
N VAL A 139 -20.58 -37.05 39.69
CA VAL A 139 -20.22 -36.68 41.06
C VAL A 139 -19.74 -37.94 41.78
N SER A 140 -18.44 -37.99 42.11
CA SER A 140 -17.80 -39.11 42.80
C SER A 140 -17.88 -38.99 44.32
N GLY A 141 -18.12 -37.79 44.84
CA GLY A 141 -18.40 -37.55 46.25
C GLY A 141 -18.94 -36.15 46.49
N ALA A 142 -19.77 -36.00 47.53
CA ALA A 142 -20.28 -34.71 47.96
C ALA A 142 -20.19 -34.58 49.47
N ARG A 143 -19.76 -33.41 49.96
CA ARG A 143 -19.79 -33.09 51.39
C ARG A 143 -20.23 -31.66 51.63
N LEU A 144 -20.98 -31.46 52.71
CA LEU A 144 -21.33 -30.12 53.17
C LEU A 144 -20.15 -29.56 53.97
N LEU A 145 -19.56 -28.44 53.54
CA LEU A 145 -18.44 -27.80 54.24
C LEU A 145 -18.92 -26.91 55.39
N ASP A 146 -20.00 -26.18 55.15
CA ASP A 146 -20.62 -25.27 56.13
C ASP A 146 -22.15 -25.19 55.88
N ARG A 147 -22.85 -24.31 56.60
CA ARG A 147 -24.32 -24.19 56.50
C ARG A 147 -24.85 -23.74 55.12
N ALA A 148 -23.98 -23.27 54.23
CA ALA A 148 -24.30 -22.65 52.94
C ALA A 148 -23.50 -23.25 51.75
N THR A 149 -22.35 -23.88 51.99
CA THR A 149 -21.43 -24.33 50.95
C THR A 149 -21.26 -25.85 50.96
N ALA A 150 -21.38 -26.48 49.80
CA ALA A 150 -20.99 -27.87 49.56
C ALA A 150 -19.72 -27.96 48.70
N GLU A 151 -18.94 -29.00 48.89
CA GLU A 151 -17.83 -29.41 48.01
C GLU A 151 -18.23 -30.70 47.29
N LEU A 152 -18.25 -30.64 45.96
CA LEU A 152 -18.43 -31.80 45.09
C LEU A 152 -17.06 -32.21 44.54
N THR A 153 -16.78 -33.51 44.55
CA THR A 153 -15.67 -34.11 43.82
C THR A 153 -16.24 -34.72 42.54
N LEU A 154 -15.68 -34.32 41.40
CA LEU A 154 -16.09 -34.82 40.09
C LEU A 154 -15.37 -36.14 39.76
N ASP A 155 -15.81 -36.83 38.71
CA ASP A 155 -15.22 -38.08 38.20
C ASP A 155 -13.78 -37.94 37.71
N ASP A 156 -13.42 -36.77 37.21
CA ASP A 156 -12.04 -36.42 36.81
C ASP A 156 -11.15 -35.94 37.98
N GLY A 157 -11.67 -35.97 39.21
CA GLY A 157 -10.94 -35.58 40.42
C GLY A 157 -10.94 -34.08 40.71
N ARG A 158 -11.53 -33.23 39.85
CA ARG A 158 -11.70 -31.80 40.15
C ARG A 158 -12.66 -31.60 41.33
N LYS A 159 -12.42 -30.54 42.10
CA LYS A 159 -13.29 -30.11 43.20
C LYS A 159 -14.08 -28.88 42.81
N LEU A 160 -15.39 -28.94 42.98
CA LEU A 160 -16.34 -27.87 42.69
C LEU A 160 -17.02 -27.43 43.98
N LEU A 161 -16.91 -26.15 44.31
CA LEU A 161 -17.69 -25.56 45.40
C LEU A 161 -19.07 -25.15 44.90
N VAL A 162 -20.09 -25.43 45.70
CA VAL A 162 -21.48 -25.13 45.39
C VAL A 162 -22.04 -24.27 46.51
N ASP A 163 -22.29 -23.00 46.23
CA ASP A 163 -23.09 -22.13 47.10
C ASP A 163 -24.56 -22.54 46.98
N LEU A 164 -25.14 -23.02 48.08
CA LEU A 164 -26.52 -23.51 48.13
C LEU A 164 -27.50 -22.39 48.52
N THR A 165 -27.06 -21.14 48.64
CA THR A 165 -27.91 -20.00 49.00
C THR A 165 -28.56 -19.34 47.78
N GLY A 166 -27.91 -19.39 46.62
CA GLY A 166 -28.32 -18.66 45.43
C GLY A 166 -27.99 -17.16 45.49
N ARG A 167 -27.15 -16.72 46.44
CA ARG A 167 -26.88 -15.30 46.71
C ARG A 167 -25.45 -14.89 46.43
N ARG A 168 -24.57 -15.83 46.07
CA ARG A 168 -23.17 -15.54 45.83
C ARG A 168 -22.99 -14.85 44.47
N GLU A 169 -22.46 -13.64 44.50
CA GLU A 169 -22.15 -12.88 43.28
C GLU A 169 -20.89 -13.42 42.59
N PRO A 170 -20.80 -13.29 41.25
CA PRO A 170 -19.59 -13.59 40.50
C PRO A 170 -18.42 -12.75 41.04
N THR A 171 -17.29 -13.38 41.31
CA THR A 171 -16.14 -12.71 41.94
C THR A 171 -14.87 -13.02 41.15
N SER A 172 -14.05 -11.99 40.91
CA SER A 172 -12.85 -12.06 40.06
C SER A 172 -11.60 -12.59 40.76
N GLU A 173 -11.65 -12.80 42.08
CA GLU A 173 -10.53 -13.22 42.92
C GLU A 173 -10.77 -14.64 43.46
N PHE A 174 -10.41 -15.66 42.69
CA PHE A 174 -10.23 -17.01 43.24
C PHE A 174 -8.95 -17.66 42.73
N ASP A 175 -8.24 -18.31 43.65
CA ASP A 175 -7.02 -19.11 43.47
C ASP A 175 -7.28 -20.43 42.70
N GLY A 176 -7.96 -20.34 41.55
CA GLY A 176 -8.26 -21.51 40.70
C GLY A 176 -9.37 -22.43 41.21
N GLN A 177 -10.08 -22.06 42.27
CA GLN A 177 -11.27 -22.78 42.74
C GLN A 177 -12.50 -22.45 41.88
N ALA A 178 -13.20 -23.50 41.44
CA ALA A 178 -14.45 -23.35 40.73
C ALA A 178 -15.63 -23.31 41.71
N VAL A 179 -16.53 -22.35 41.50
CA VAL A 179 -17.69 -22.10 42.35
C VAL A 179 -18.92 -21.90 41.48
N VAL A 180 -19.96 -22.67 41.74
CA VAL A 180 -21.30 -22.43 41.21
C VAL A 180 -22.26 -22.06 42.33
N THR A 181 -23.33 -21.35 42.00
CA THR A 181 -24.43 -21.08 42.94
C THR A 181 -25.70 -21.78 42.48
N ILE A 182 -26.44 -22.33 43.44
CA ILE A 182 -27.73 -23.00 43.27
C ILE A 182 -28.68 -22.46 44.32
N PHE A 183 -29.85 -22.00 43.90
CA PHE A 183 -30.86 -21.47 44.81
C PHE A 183 -31.59 -22.60 45.58
N LEU A 184 -31.06 -22.96 46.77
CA LEU A 184 -31.66 -23.94 47.69
C LEU A 184 -32.04 -23.27 49.02
N SER A 185 -32.71 -22.13 48.93
CA SER A 185 -33.19 -21.35 50.08
C SER A 185 -34.67 -21.60 50.42
N ASP A 186 -35.31 -22.58 49.76
CA ASP A 186 -36.70 -22.98 50.00
C ASP A 186 -36.79 -24.00 51.17
N PRO A 187 -37.38 -23.64 52.33
CA PRO A 187 -37.50 -24.55 53.47
C PRO A 187 -38.28 -25.83 53.16
N GLU A 188 -39.22 -25.80 52.19
CA GLU A 188 -40.03 -26.98 51.81
C GLU A 188 -39.17 -28.15 51.29
N LEU A 189 -37.96 -27.90 50.79
CA LEU A 189 -37.02 -28.93 50.39
C LEU A 189 -36.70 -29.92 51.53
N ALA A 190 -36.72 -29.47 52.79
CA ALA A 190 -36.47 -30.33 53.95
C ALA A 190 -37.59 -31.35 54.23
N ASN A 191 -38.78 -31.12 53.67
CA ASN A 191 -39.96 -31.98 53.78
C ASN A 191 -40.09 -32.96 52.61
N LEU A 192 -39.33 -32.75 51.53
CA LEU A 192 -39.39 -33.62 50.36
C LEU A 192 -38.74 -34.98 50.62
N SER A 193 -39.26 -36.01 49.97
CA SER A 193 -38.62 -37.33 49.90
C SER A 193 -37.37 -37.30 49.00
N PRO A 194 -36.46 -38.27 49.14
CA PRO A 194 -35.32 -38.43 48.24
C PRO A 194 -35.70 -38.38 46.75
N ALA A 195 -36.82 -39.01 46.35
CA ALA A 195 -37.26 -39.00 44.94
C ALA A 195 -37.75 -37.62 44.47
N GLU A 196 -38.44 -36.87 45.32
CA GLU A 196 -38.96 -35.54 45.00
C GLU A 196 -37.85 -34.49 44.93
N ILE A 197 -36.87 -34.55 45.84
CA ILE A 197 -35.68 -33.69 45.77
C ILE A 197 -34.88 -34.00 44.49
N ARG A 198 -34.73 -35.28 44.12
CA ARG A 198 -34.09 -35.67 42.85
C ARG A 198 -34.82 -35.13 41.62
N ALA A 199 -36.14 -35.19 41.59
CA ALA A 199 -36.94 -34.60 40.51
C ALA A 199 -36.79 -33.07 40.45
N ARG A 200 -36.73 -32.41 41.61
CA ARG A 200 -36.57 -30.95 41.71
C ARG A 200 -35.18 -30.49 41.27
N LEU A 201 -34.13 -31.20 41.66
CA LEU A 201 -32.74 -30.96 41.21
C LEU A 201 -32.56 -31.18 39.69
N ARG A 202 -33.42 -31.97 39.04
CA ARG A 202 -33.43 -32.15 37.58
C ARG A 202 -34.15 -31.03 36.81
N ILE A 203 -35.10 -30.35 37.42
CA ILE A 203 -35.99 -29.37 36.74
C ILE A 203 -35.58 -27.93 37.03
N LEU A 204 -34.94 -27.68 38.18
CA LEU A 204 -34.57 -26.35 38.66
C LEU A 204 -33.14 -26.36 39.17
N PRO A 205 -32.17 -26.08 38.30
CA PRO A 205 -31.11 -25.28 38.84
C PRO A 205 -30.74 -24.20 37.82
N ASP A 206 -31.11 -22.97 38.15
CA ASP A 206 -30.42 -21.78 37.64
C ASP A 206 -28.98 -21.81 38.20
N ILE A 207 -28.18 -22.80 37.76
CA ILE A 207 -26.76 -22.90 38.09
C ILE A 207 -26.08 -21.77 37.36
N HIS A 208 -25.39 -20.93 38.11
CA HIS A 208 -24.56 -19.87 37.57
C HIS A 208 -23.14 -20.01 38.09
N TRP A 209 -22.16 -19.77 37.22
CA TRP A 209 -20.77 -19.69 37.62
C TRP A 209 -20.54 -18.43 38.45
N CYS A 210 -20.08 -18.61 39.68
CA CYS A 210 -19.48 -17.51 40.46
C CYS A 210 -17.99 -17.38 40.13
N ALA A 211 -17.33 -18.51 39.85
CA ALA A 211 -15.93 -18.60 39.42
C ALA A 211 -15.69 -19.93 38.68
N HIS A 212 -14.88 -19.95 37.63
CA HIS A 212 -14.56 -21.15 36.85
C HIS A 212 -13.07 -21.48 36.90
N TRP A 213 -12.71 -22.77 36.89
CA TRP A 213 -11.30 -23.21 36.89
C TRP A 213 -10.50 -22.70 35.69
N ASN A 214 -11.16 -22.48 34.54
CA ASN A 214 -10.52 -21.91 33.34
C ASN A 214 -10.73 -20.41 33.22
N ASP A 215 -11.27 -19.67 34.20
CA ASP A 215 -11.51 -18.22 34.02
C ASP A 215 -10.24 -17.46 33.60
N ARG A 216 -9.07 -17.84 34.13
CA ARG A 216 -7.78 -17.27 33.73
C ARG A 216 -7.40 -17.60 32.28
N ALA A 217 -7.58 -18.85 31.87
CA ALA A 217 -7.27 -19.29 30.50
C ALA A 217 -8.26 -18.69 29.49
N LEU A 218 -9.53 -18.61 29.85
CA LEU A 218 -10.60 -18.00 29.06
C LEU A 218 -10.37 -16.49 28.93
N ALA A 219 -9.98 -15.81 30.01
CA ALA A 219 -9.57 -14.40 29.98
C ALA A 219 -8.39 -14.19 29.02
N ALA A 220 -7.34 -15.00 29.11
CA ALA A 220 -6.18 -14.90 28.22
C ALA A 220 -6.56 -15.16 26.74
N LYS A 221 -7.44 -16.13 26.47
CA LYS A 221 -7.99 -16.39 25.13
C LYS A 221 -8.78 -15.18 24.60
N GLY A 222 -9.62 -14.59 25.43
CA GLY A 222 -10.40 -13.40 25.05
C GLY A 222 -9.54 -12.16 24.85
N ASP A 223 -8.50 -11.95 25.67
CA ASP A 223 -7.53 -10.87 25.47
C ASP A 223 -6.77 -11.01 24.15
N ALA A 224 -6.31 -12.22 23.85
CA ALA A 224 -5.65 -12.51 22.58
C ALA A 224 -6.59 -12.28 21.39
N ALA A 225 -7.85 -12.73 21.48
CA ALA A 225 -8.84 -12.55 20.42
C ALA A 225 -9.24 -11.07 20.23
N ALA A 226 -9.39 -10.31 21.32
CA ALA A 226 -9.68 -8.89 21.26
C ALA A 226 -8.51 -8.09 20.68
N SER A 227 -7.27 -8.42 21.07
CA SER A 227 -6.06 -7.84 20.48
C SER A 227 -5.93 -8.18 18.99
N GLN A 228 -6.21 -9.43 18.60
CA GLN A 228 -6.24 -9.82 17.19
C GLN A 228 -7.30 -9.05 16.40
N ALA A 229 -8.49 -8.83 16.96
CA ALA A 229 -9.52 -8.01 16.31
C ALA A 229 -9.07 -6.55 16.09
N ALA A 230 -8.30 -5.98 17.02
CA ALA A 230 -7.67 -4.67 16.84
C ALA A 230 -6.58 -4.71 15.75
N CYS A 231 -5.77 -5.78 15.69
CA CYS A 231 -4.78 -5.99 14.62
C CYS A 231 -5.44 -6.08 13.25
N ASP A 232 -6.49 -6.89 13.12
CA ASP A 232 -7.23 -7.11 11.87
C ASP A 232 -7.89 -5.82 11.38
N ALA A 233 -8.22 -4.91 12.30
CA ALA A 233 -8.74 -3.59 12.01
C ALA A 233 -7.66 -2.50 11.81
N LEU A 234 -6.38 -2.88 11.81
CA LEU A 234 -5.22 -1.98 11.71
C LEU A 234 -5.24 -0.86 12.76
N ASP A 235 -5.56 -1.23 14.00
CA ASP A 235 -5.64 -0.32 15.15
C ASP A 235 -4.86 -0.81 16.37
N ASN A 236 -4.11 -1.92 16.22
CA ASN A 236 -3.25 -2.43 17.29
C ASN A 236 -1.93 -1.63 17.36
N TRP A 237 -1.49 -1.34 18.58
CA TRP A 237 -0.27 -0.60 18.86
C TRP A 237 0.32 -1.05 20.19
N SER A 238 1.48 -1.69 20.15
CA SER A 238 2.09 -2.26 21.35
C SER A 238 2.82 -1.20 22.19
N ALA A 239 3.15 -1.55 23.44
CA ALA A 239 3.98 -0.68 24.29
C ALA A 239 5.40 -0.48 23.72
N GLU A 240 5.92 -1.47 23.00
CA GLU A 240 7.20 -1.38 22.30
C GLU A 240 7.10 -0.43 21.10
N ASP A 241 6.02 -0.53 20.30
CA ASP A 241 5.76 0.41 19.20
C ASP A 241 5.66 1.86 19.72
N GLU A 242 4.96 2.08 20.84
CA GLU A 242 4.84 3.42 21.43
C GLU A 242 6.17 3.95 21.93
N ALA A 243 7.02 3.11 22.52
CA ALA A 243 8.34 3.52 22.99
C ALA A 243 9.26 3.95 21.84
N ASP A 244 9.29 3.18 20.74
CA ASP A 244 10.09 3.51 19.55
C ASP A 244 9.56 4.76 18.83
N PHE A 245 8.24 4.87 18.68
CA PHE A 245 7.59 6.02 18.07
C PHE A 245 7.86 7.32 18.83
N ARG A 246 7.74 7.31 20.16
CA ARG A 246 8.01 8.47 21.01
C ARG A 246 9.49 8.85 21.04
N ALA A 247 10.41 7.92 20.80
CA ALA A 247 11.85 8.21 20.75
C ALA A 247 12.23 9.14 19.58
N HIS A 248 11.41 9.19 18.53
CA HIS A 248 11.66 9.96 17.31
C HIS A 248 10.80 11.23 17.17
N LEU A 249 10.00 11.56 18.19
CA LEU A 249 9.05 12.68 18.16
C LEU A 249 9.32 13.72 19.24
N SER A 250 8.87 14.95 18.99
CA SER A 250 8.88 16.01 20.00
C SER A 250 7.92 15.66 21.15
N PRO A 251 8.27 15.92 22.42
CA PRO A 251 7.39 15.67 23.56
C PRO A 251 6.05 16.43 23.49
N ASP A 252 6.03 17.57 22.81
CA ASP A 252 4.90 18.52 22.78
C ASP A 252 3.96 18.30 21.57
N ILE A 253 4.02 17.15 20.91
CA ILE A 253 3.16 16.87 19.74
C ILE A 253 1.69 16.74 20.15
N ASP A 254 0.80 17.34 19.36
CA ASP A 254 -0.64 17.20 19.52
C ASP A 254 -1.08 15.73 19.35
N GLU A 255 -1.99 15.25 20.20
CA GLU A 255 -2.34 13.83 20.25
C GLU A 255 -3.16 13.37 19.02
N ASP A 256 -3.89 14.27 18.35
CA ASP A 256 -4.57 13.93 17.10
C ASP A 256 -3.56 13.82 15.94
N ILE A 257 -2.52 14.68 15.93
CA ILE A 257 -1.39 14.54 15.00
C ILE A 257 -0.64 13.23 15.27
N ALA A 258 -0.32 12.93 16.54
CA ALA A 258 0.35 11.69 16.93
C ALA A 258 -0.47 10.46 16.49
N ARG A 259 -1.79 10.47 16.66
CA ARG A 259 -2.68 9.40 16.20
C ARG A 259 -2.60 9.18 14.69
N ASN A 260 -2.57 10.24 13.89
CA ASN A 260 -2.42 10.13 12.44
C ASN A 260 -1.06 9.55 12.04
N LEU A 261 0.02 9.96 12.73
CA LEU A 261 1.37 9.45 12.48
C LEU A 261 1.53 7.97 12.88
N ARG A 262 0.90 7.51 13.97
CA ARG A 262 0.84 6.08 14.33
C ARG A 262 0.17 5.28 13.23
N ARG A 263 -0.97 5.77 12.73
CA ARG A 263 -1.69 5.15 11.62
C ARG A 263 -0.85 5.07 10.35
N GLU A 264 -0.17 6.14 10.00
CA GLU A 264 0.73 6.19 8.83
C GLU A 264 1.89 5.20 8.97
N THR A 265 2.53 5.16 10.14
CA THR A 265 3.61 4.21 10.44
C THR A 265 3.14 2.76 10.32
N LEU A 266 1.97 2.45 10.88
CA LEU A 266 1.37 1.12 10.79
C LEU A 266 1.06 0.75 9.33
N LEU A 267 0.44 1.64 8.55
CA LEU A 267 0.13 1.38 7.15
C LEU A 267 1.38 1.14 6.30
N HIS A 268 2.44 1.93 6.47
CA HIS A 268 3.72 1.68 5.79
C HIS A 268 4.27 0.29 6.13
N ARG A 269 4.29 -0.06 7.42
CA ARG A 269 4.77 -1.36 7.90
C ARG A 269 3.96 -2.51 7.30
N GLU A 270 2.64 -2.41 7.34
CA GLU A 270 1.76 -3.48 6.84
C GLU A 270 1.83 -3.63 5.32
N VAL A 271 1.89 -2.53 4.55
CA VAL A 271 2.07 -2.63 3.09
C VAL A 271 3.40 -3.30 2.74
N LYS A 272 4.49 -2.91 3.43
CA LYS A 272 5.82 -3.52 3.25
C LYS A 272 5.77 -5.02 3.57
N ALA A 273 5.17 -5.40 4.70
CA ALA A 273 5.02 -6.80 5.12
C ALA A 273 4.15 -7.62 4.16
N ILE A 274 3.07 -7.03 3.62
CA ILE A 274 2.24 -7.66 2.60
C ILE A 274 3.05 -7.92 1.34
N LEU A 275 3.79 -6.93 0.84
CA LEU A 275 4.59 -7.10 -0.38
C LEU A 275 5.72 -8.12 -0.20
N GLU A 276 6.39 -8.12 0.95
CA GLU A 276 7.43 -9.09 1.29
C GLU A 276 6.89 -10.53 1.38
N ARG A 277 5.70 -10.70 1.97
CA ARG A 277 5.06 -12.02 2.13
C ARG A 277 4.42 -12.54 0.84
N GLU A 278 3.69 -11.69 0.14
CA GLU A 278 2.88 -12.09 -1.02
C GLU A 278 3.68 -12.14 -2.31
N GLN A 279 4.81 -11.41 -2.37
CA GLN A 279 5.75 -11.44 -3.49
C GLN A 279 5.10 -11.22 -4.85
N ARG A 280 4.01 -10.47 -4.89
CA ARG A 280 3.29 -10.13 -6.11
C ARG A 280 2.49 -8.87 -5.93
N ILE A 281 2.26 -8.16 -7.02
CA ILE A 281 1.55 -6.88 -7.01
C ILE A 281 0.83 -6.65 -8.35
N ALA A 282 -0.47 -6.37 -8.29
CA ALA A 282 -1.22 -5.82 -9.42
C ALA A 282 -0.78 -4.38 -9.69
N THR A 283 -0.43 -4.08 -10.93
CA THR A 283 0.00 -2.76 -11.39
C THR A 283 -0.96 -2.21 -12.44
N PRO A 284 -1.23 -0.89 -12.44
CA PRO A 284 -1.97 -0.26 -13.51
C PRO A 284 -1.24 -0.43 -14.84
N GLY A 285 -1.98 -0.26 -15.94
CA GLY A 285 -1.39 -0.13 -17.27
C GLY A 285 -0.40 1.03 -17.30
N LEU A 286 0.60 0.93 -18.16
CA LEU A 286 1.41 2.06 -18.58
C LEU A 286 0.63 2.86 -19.62
N ASP A 287 0.60 4.18 -19.49
CA ASP A 287 0.01 5.07 -20.48
C ASP A 287 0.91 6.30 -20.75
N VAL A 288 0.88 6.78 -21.99
CA VAL A 288 1.51 8.03 -22.41
C VAL A 288 0.55 8.73 -23.35
N THR A 289 0.03 9.88 -22.91
CA THR A 289 -0.82 10.74 -23.72
C THR A 289 -0.05 11.97 -24.19
N VAL A 290 -0.22 12.34 -25.44
CA VAL A 290 0.26 13.59 -26.00
C VAL A 290 -0.87 14.26 -26.77
N THR A 291 -1.05 15.56 -26.56
CA THR A 291 -2.05 16.39 -27.24
C THR A 291 -1.35 17.45 -28.09
N ARG A 292 -1.97 17.78 -29.23
CA ARG A 292 -1.66 18.93 -30.08
C ARG A 292 -2.93 19.76 -30.20
N ASP A 293 -2.87 20.94 -29.61
CA ASP A 293 -3.92 21.94 -29.72
C ASP A 293 -3.68 22.80 -30.97
N PRO A 294 -4.75 23.38 -31.56
CA PRO A 294 -4.59 24.36 -32.62
C PRO A 294 -3.72 25.54 -32.13
N PRO A 295 -2.79 26.04 -32.97
CA PRO A 295 -2.03 27.24 -32.65
C PRO A 295 -2.90 28.43 -32.22
N ASP A 296 -2.44 29.19 -31.23
CA ASP A 296 -3.17 30.36 -30.70
C ASP A 296 -3.54 31.37 -31.80
N GLU A 297 -2.72 31.48 -32.85
CA GLU A 297 -2.97 32.34 -34.00
C GLU A 297 -4.22 31.97 -34.81
N PHE A 298 -4.82 30.80 -34.56
CA PHE A 298 -6.00 30.30 -35.27
C PHE A 298 -7.33 30.61 -34.57
N CYS A 299 -7.34 31.37 -33.46
CA CYS A 299 -8.59 31.74 -32.77
C CYS A 299 -9.64 32.35 -33.73
N GLY A 300 -10.86 31.77 -33.79
CA GLY A 300 -11.98 32.25 -34.61
C GLY A 300 -12.61 31.17 -35.50
N ASP A 301 -12.93 31.50 -36.75
CA ASP A 301 -13.61 30.63 -37.75
C ASP A 301 -12.71 29.54 -38.38
N TRP A 302 -11.57 29.22 -37.77
CA TRP A 302 -10.58 28.29 -38.33
C TRP A 302 -10.70 26.89 -37.72
N GLU A 303 -10.08 25.92 -38.38
CA GLU A 303 -10.00 24.55 -37.88
C GLU A 303 -9.42 24.53 -36.46
N SER A 304 -10.25 24.11 -35.52
CA SER A 304 -9.96 24.01 -34.10
C SER A 304 -9.71 22.57 -33.68
N ASP A 305 -9.21 21.75 -34.62
CA ASP A 305 -9.04 20.31 -34.44
C ASP A 305 -8.02 20.01 -33.33
N THR A 306 -8.46 19.50 -32.19
CA THR A 306 -7.53 19.00 -31.16
C THR A 306 -7.15 17.57 -31.50
N LEU A 307 -5.87 17.31 -31.69
CA LEU A 307 -5.34 15.97 -31.96
C LEU A 307 -4.74 15.38 -30.68
N ARG A 308 -5.15 14.16 -30.33
CA ARG A 308 -4.65 13.43 -29.17
C ARG A 308 -4.21 12.04 -29.59
N MET A 309 -3.00 11.65 -29.22
CA MET A 309 -2.53 10.28 -29.35
C MET A 309 -2.19 9.72 -27.96
N THR A 310 -2.71 8.54 -27.67
CA THR A 310 -2.53 7.85 -26.39
C THR A 310 -1.98 6.46 -26.63
N TRP A 311 -0.78 6.19 -26.14
CA TRP A 311 -0.29 4.82 -26.00
C TRP A 311 -0.70 4.27 -24.65
N LEU A 312 -1.21 3.04 -24.61
CA LEU A 312 -1.58 2.38 -23.37
C LEU A 312 -1.33 0.87 -23.41
N THR A 313 -1.11 0.30 -22.24
CA THR A 313 -0.95 -1.15 -22.03
C THR A 313 -1.98 -1.67 -21.03
N ALA A 314 -2.27 -2.96 -21.08
CA ALA A 314 -3.17 -3.58 -20.10
C ALA A 314 -2.55 -3.61 -18.69
N GLN A 315 -3.42 -3.55 -17.68
CA GLN A 315 -3.05 -3.83 -16.29
C GLN A 315 -2.49 -5.25 -16.18
N ARG A 316 -1.59 -5.48 -15.22
CA ARG A 316 -0.93 -6.78 -15.05
C ARG A 316 -0.59 -7.05 -13.60
N THR A 317 -0.45 -8.33 -13.25
CA THR A 317 0.12 -8.75 -11.97
C THR A 317 1.59 -9.08 -12.19
N LEU A 318 2.45 -8.43 -11.43
CA LEU A 318 3.89 -8.67 -11.42
C LEU A 318 4.23 -9.61 -10.26
N GLU A 319 4.92 -10.69 -10.57
CA GLU A 319 5.48 -11.63 -9.59
C GLU A 319 6.92 -11.19 -9.25
N LEU A 320 7.24 -11.13 -7.96
CA LEU A 320 8.49 -10.65 -7.40
C LEU A 320 9.28 -11.83 -6.83
N ASP A 321 10.36 -12.23 -7.49
CA ASP A 321 11.22 -13.34 -7.02
C ASP A 321 11.97 -13.01 -5.72
N ASP A 322 12.21 -11.71 -5.46
CA ASP A 322 12.85 -11.21 -4.25
C ASP A 322 12.28 -9.84 -3.89
N VAL A 323 12.07 -9.59 -2.61
CA VAL A 323 11.54 -8.33 -2.07
C VAL A 323 12.46 -7.86 -0.95
N ARG A 324 12.96 -6.62 -1.07
CA ARG A 324 13.86 -6.01 -0.08
C ARG A 324 13.29 -4.69 0.38
N LEU A 325 13.17 -4.53 1.69
CA LEU A 325 12.62 -3.33 2.32
C LEU A 325 13.71 -2.32 2.64
N GLU A 326 13.43 -1.04 2.39
CA GLU A 326 14.22 0.13 2.86
C GLU A 326 15.73 0.06 2.56
N ARG A 327 16.10 -0.53 1.41
CA ARG A 327 17.50 -0.60 0.98
C ARG A 327 17.87 0.63 0.17
N ARG A 328 19.01 1.25 0.52
CA ARG A 328 19.52 2.40 -0.22
C ARG A 328 19.87 2.00 -1.66
N LEU A 329 19.31 2.72 -2.62
CA LEU A 329 19.58 2.56 -4.05
C LEU A 329 19.96 3.93 -4.64
N GLY A 330 21.25 4.10 -4.96
CA GLY A 330 21.79 5.39 -5.35
C GLY A 330 21.55 6.45 -4.26
N ARG A 331 20.74 7.47 -4.57
CA ARG A 331 20.42 8.62 -3.69
C ARG A 331 19.04 8.55 -3.04
N ILE A 332 18.31 7.44 -3.18
CA ILE A 332 17.01 7.24 -2.52
C ILE A 332 17.02 5.98 -1.65
N VAL A 333 16.06 5.91 -0.74
CA VAL A 333 15.70 4.71 -0.01
C VAL A 333 14.23 4.45 -0.33
N PRO A 334 13.93 3.56 -1.28
CA PRO A 334 12.56 3.18 -1.59
C PRO A 334 11.97 2.37 -0.43
N ASP A 335 10.65 2.44 -0.23
CA ASP A 335 9.98 1.58 0.74
C ASP A 335 10.19 0.10 0.41
N VAL A 336 10.08 -0.26 -0.87
CA VAL A 336 10.27 -1.64 -1.34
C VAL A 336 11.06 -1.67 -2.65
N ILE A 337 11.95 -2.66 -2.76
CA ILE A 337 12.66 -3.04 -3.99
C ILE A 337 12.28 -4.49 -4.33
N GLY A 338 11.55 -4.68 -5.43
CA GLY A 338 11.19 -5.98 -5.97
C GLY A 338 12.06 -6.39 -7.16
N ASN A 339 12.41 -7.68 -7.26
CA ASN A 339 13.10 -8.25 -8.42
C ASN A 339 12.13 -9.14 -9.22
N LEU A 340 12.07 -8.97 -10.53
CA LEU A 340 11.16 -9.67 -11.44
C LEU A 340 11.77 -10.94 -12.09
N GLY A 341 12.98 -11.34 -11.69
CA GLY A 341 13.39 -12.74 -11.87
C GLY A 341 13.85 -13.16 -13.27
N GLY A 342 14.41 -12.27 -14.09
CA GLY A 342 14.85 -12.61 -15.45
C GLY A 342 13.72 -13.04 -16.40
N ARG A 343 12.46 -12.93 -15.97
CA ARG A 343 11.28 -13.22 -16.79
C ARG A 343 11.25 -12.21 -17.93
N GLN A 344 11.20 -12.72 -19.16
CA GLN A 344 11.12 -11.85 -20.33
C GLN A 344 9.70 -11.31 -20.45
N ILE A 345 9.46 -10.20 -19.76
CA ILE A 345 8.19 -9.47 -19.79
C ILE A 345 8.27 -8.50 -20.95
N TYR A 346 7.33 -8.63 -21.89
CA TYR A 346 7.17 -7.70 -23.00
C TYR A 346 6.06 -6.69 -22.72
N THR A 347 6.26 -5.48 -23.24
CA THR A 347 5.25 -4.41 -23.24
C THR A 347 4.47 -4.47 -24.55
N GLU A 348 3.36 -5.20 -24.56
CA GLU A 348 2.36 -5.09 -25.61
C GLU A 348 1.39 -3.97 -25.25
N GLY A 349 1.10 -3.09 -26.21
CA GLY A 349 0.21 -1.96 -26.04
C GLY A 349 -0.52 -1.62 -27.33
N ILE A 350 -1.35 -0.60 -27.27
CA ILE A 350 -2.04 -0.02 -28.41
C ILE A 350 -1.79 1.49 -28.41
N THR A 351 -1.82 2.09 -29.59
CA THR A 351 -1.84 3.54 -29.76
C THR A 351 -3.19 3.94 -30.35
N ASP A 352 -3.96 4.71 -29.59
CA ASP A 352 -5.25 5.30 -29.96
C ASP A 352 -5.03 6.75 -30.41
N THR A 353 -5.56 7.09 -31.59
CA THR A 353 -5.51 8.43 -32.17
C THR A 353 -6.92 9.00 -32.23
N ARG A 354 -7.06 10.25 -31.75
CA ARG A 354 -8.34 10.96 -31.72
C ARG A 354 -8.20 12.39 -32.22
N VAL A 355 -9.20 12.83 -32.98
CA VAL A 355 -9.35 14.22 -33.44
C VAL A 355 -10.68 14.76 -32.89
N ASN A 356 -10.63 15.88 -32.18
CA ASN A 356 -11.78 16.47 -31.46
C ASN A 356 -12.50 15.46 -30.55
N ASP A 357 -11.71 14.62 -29.87
CA ASP A 357 -12.15 13.48 -29.07
C ASP A 357 -12.92 12.37 -29.85
N GLY A 358 -13.09 12.54 -31.17
CA GLY A 358 -13.58 11.51 -32.09
C GLY A 358 -12.49 10.50 -32.41
N PHE A 359 -12.85 9.21 -32.37
CA PHE A 359 -11.95 8.11 -32.73
C PHE A 359 -11.54 8.20 -34.21
N GLU A 360 -10.24 8.03 -34.48
CA GLU A 360 -9.69 7.99 -35.84
C GLU A 360 -9.08 6.62 -36.16
N GLU A 361 -8.13 6.16 -35.35
CA GLU A 361 -7.40 4.92 -35.59
C GLU A 361 -6.88 4.31 -34.28
N GLU A 362 -6.80 2.98 -34.23
CA GLU A 362 -6.11 2.22 -33.19
C GLU A 362 -5.09 1.28 -33.85
N ILE A 363 -3.84 1.36 -33.42
CA ILE A 363 -2.74 0.57 -33.96
C ILE A 363 -2.11 -0.26 -32.84
N GLU A 364 -1.95 -1.57 -33.07
CA GLU A 364 -1.18 -2.43 -32.19
C GLU A 364 0.29 -2.01 -32.16
N ASP A 365 0.79 -1.78 -30.95
CA ASP A 365 2.19 -1.45 -30.73
C ASP A 365 3.02 -2.72 -30.60
N THR A 366 3.66 -3.10 -31.70
CA THR A 366 4.55 -4.27 -31.77
C THR A 366 5.92 -4.04 -31.12
N TYR A 367 6.16 -2.86 -30.52
CA TYR A 367 7.44 -2.51 -29.92
C TYR A 367 7.69 -3.24 -28.59
N SER A 368 8.44 -4.33 -28.68
CA SER A 368 8.82 -5.15 -27.54
C SER A 368 10.12 -4.68 -26.90
N LEU A 369 10.02 -3.96 -25.76
CA LEU A 369 11.15 -3.73 -24.85
C LEU A 369 11.10 -4.74 -23.70
N SER A 370 12.26 -5.26 -23.31
CA SER A 370 12.39 -6.06 -22.09
C SER A 370 12.08 -5.19 -20.88
N TRP A 371 11.17 -5.64 -20.03
CA TRP A 371 10.88 -4.98 -18.77
C TRP A 371 12.13 -4.93 -17.87
N PRO A 372 12.40 -3.81 -17.17
CA PRO A 372 13.51 -3.74 -16.22
C PRO A 372 13.34 -4.78 -15.10
N LEU A 373 14.40 -5.48 -14.71
CA LEU A 373 14.29 -6.56 -13.71
C LEU A 373 14.02 -6.07 -12.27
N THR A 374 14.15 -4.78 -12.02
CA THR A 374 13.97 -4.19 -10.69
C THR A 374 12.77 -3.26 -10.71
N LEU A 375 11.82 -3.47 -9.81
CA LEU A 375 10.68 -2.61 -9.51
C LEU A 375 10.90 -1.90 -8.18
N LEU A 376 10.66 -0.59 -8.15
CA LEU A 376 10.62 0.18 -6.91
C LEU A 376 9.17 0.46 -6.54
N VAL A 377 8.83 0.38 -5.25
CA VAL A 377 7.52 0.77 -4.74
C VAL A 377 7.70 1.78 -3.62
N GLU A 378 6.91 2.85 -3.68
CA GLU A 378 6.80 3.89 -2.67
C GLU A 378 5.37 3.90 -2.13
N VAL A 379 5.20 4.04 -0.82
CA VAL A 379 3.89 4.13 -0.18
C VAL A 379 3.67 5.58 0.25
N THR A 380 2.49 6.10 -0.04
CA THR A 380 2.08 7.46 0.34
C THR A 380 0.85 7.35 1.23
N VAL A 381 0.88 7.91 2.45
CA VAL A 381 -0.29 7.97 3.33
C VAL A 381 -0.75 9.40 3.56
N THR A 382 0.12 10.28 4.05
CA THR A 382 -0.23 11.71 4.21
C THR A 382 0.64 12.61 3.36
N HIS A 383 1.94 12.31 3.26
CA HIS A 383 2.90 13.06 2.46
C HIS A 383 3.25 12.30 1.19
N GLY A 384 2.90 12.87 0.05
CA GLY A 384 3.27 12.31 -1.26
C GLY A 384 4.75 12.47 -1.58
N ILE A 385 5.17 11.80 -2.65
CA ILE A 385 6.52 11.94 -3.20
C ILE A 385 6.74 13.39 -3.64
N ASP A 386 7.71 14.07 -3.04
CA ASP A 386 8.09 15.45 -3.40
C ASP A 386 8.83 15.51 -4.76
N GLU A 387 9.04 16.71 -5.29
CA GLU A 387 9.69 16.87 -6.61
C GLU A 387 11.17 16.46 -6.59
N GLU A 388 11.85 16.60 -5.45
CA GLU A 388 13.26 16.22 -5.31
C GLU A 388 13.42 14.70 -5.41
N LYS A 389 12.60 13.93 -4.68
CA LYS A 389 12.53 12.48 -4.73
C LYS A 389 12.05 12.01 -6.11
N ARG A 390 11.04 12.64 -6.70
CA ARG A 390 10.63 12.37 -8.10
C ARG A 390 11.79 12.52 -9.08
N GLN A 391 12.60 13.57 -8.94
CA GLN A 391 13.75 13.79 -9.79
C GLN A 391 14.82 12.72 -9.59
N ARG A 392 15.13 12.35 -8.35
CA ARG A 392 16.08 11.27 -8.04
C ARG A 392 15.61 9.91 -8.59
N ILE A 393 14.30 9.63 -8.54
CA ILE A 393 13.67 8.45 -9.15
C ILE A 393 13.87 8.47 -10.68
N ARG A 394 13.60 9.60 -11.35
CA ARG A 394 13.83 9.75 -12.80
C ARG A 394 15.29 9.53 -13.18
N GLU A 395 16.24 10.02 -12.37
CA GLU A 395 17.68 9.84 -12.59
C GLU A 395 18.13 8.37 -12.43
N LEU A 396 17.53 7.62 -11.51
CA LEU A 396 17.78 6.18 -11.39
C LEU A 396 17.26 5.39 -12.59
N ASN A 397 16.25 5.92 -13.27
CA ASN A 397 15.65 5.33 -14.45
C ASN A 397 15.22 3.86 -14.26
N LEU A 398 14.57 3.59 -13.13
CA LEU A 398 13.94 2.30 -12.81
C LEU A 398 12.43 2.49 -12.72
N PRO A 399 11.62 1.46 -13.02
CA PRO A 399 10.18 1.54 -12.86
C PRO A 399 9.85 1.73 -11.38
N THR A 400 9.14 2.82 -11.08
CA THR A 400 8.73 3.17 -9.72
C THR A 400 7.23 3.32 -9.68
N LEU A 401 6.60 2.50 -8.85
CA LEU A 401 5.18 2.52 -8.57
C LEU A 401 4.93 3.23 -7.23
N GLU A 402 3.94 4.10 -7.18
CA GLU A 402 3.44 4.67 -5.94
C GLU A 402 2.13 3.98 -5.57
N ILE A 403 1.99 3.62 -4.30
CA ILE A 403 0.75 3.18 -3.67
C ILE A 403 0.27 4.32 -2.77
N ASP A 404 -0.66 5.10 -3.28
CA ASP A 404 -1.31 6.22 -2.61
C ASP A 404 -2.53 5.74 -1.81
N LEU A 405 -2.34 5.65 -0.49
CA LEU A 405 -3.38 5.34 0.48
C LEU A 405 -4.06 6.61 1.03
N SER A 406 -3.60 7.82 0.67
CA SER A 406 -4.17 9.08 1.16
C SER A 406 -5.62 9.28 0.70
N GLN A 407 -5.96 8.73 -0.46
CA GLN A 407 -7.28 8.81 -1.07
C GLN A 407 -8.24 7.75 -0.53
N LEU A 408 -7.74 6.78 0.24
CA LEU A 408 -8.54 5.73 0.84
C LEU A 408 -9.13 6.23 2.17
N GLY A 409 -10.31 6.83 2.08
CA GLY A 409 -11.07 7.24 3.26
C GLY A 409 -11.57 6.05 4.10
N GLY A 410 -11.76 6.28 5.40
CA GLY A 410 -12.38 5.29 6.31
C GLY A 410 -11.38 4.33 6.98
N ARG A 411 -11.89 3.36 7.75
CA ARG A 411 -11.09 2.28 8.35
C ARG A 411 -10.99 1.12 7.35
N ILE A 412 -9.78 0.59 7.15
CA ILE A 412 -9.52 -0.56 6.28
C ILE A 412 -9.04 -1.72 7.14
N THR A 413 -9.53 -2.93 6.87
CA THR A 413 -9.04 -4.15 7.54
C THR A 413 -7.75 -4.63 6.88
N LEU A 414 -6.99 -5.47 7.58
CA LEU A 414 -5.77 -6.09 7.05
C LEU A 414 -6.05 -6.91 5.78
N GLU A 415 -7.18 -7.63 5.74
CA GLU A 415 -7.60 -8.41 4.57
C GLU A 415 -7.90 -7.51 3.36
N ASN A 416 -8.64 -6.43 3.56
CA ASN A 416 -8.96 -5.48 2.49
C ASN A 416 -7.70 -4.73 2.02
N LEU A 417 -6.79 -4.39 2.94
CA LEU A 417 -5.50 -3.80 2.58
C LEU A 417 -4.69 -4.79 1.73
N ARG A 418 -4.62 -6.07 2.13
CA ARG A 418 -3.96 -7.11 1.33
C ARG A 418 -4.56 -7.21 -0.08
N ASP A 419 -5.88 -7.28 -0.20
CA ASP A 419 -6.52 -7.37 -1.51
C ASP A 419 -6.23 -6.14 -2.39
N LEU A 420 -6.27 -4.94 -1.79
CA LEU A 420 -5.93 -3.69 -2.46
C LEU A 420 -4.49 -3.67 -2.98
N ILE A 421 -3.54 -4.11 -2.15
CA ILE A 421 -2.11 -4.13 -2.49
C ILE A 421 -1.78 -5.25 -3.47
N VAL A 422 -2.44 -6.40 -3.41
CA VAL A 422 -2.06 -7.57 -4.21
C VAL A 422 -2.84 -7.66 -5.52
N ASN A 423 -4.17 -7.49 -5.47
CA ASN A 423 -5.06 -7.83 -6.58
C ASN A 423 -5.64 -6.61 -7.30
N GLN A 424 -5.72 -5.45 -6.65
CA GLN A 424 -6.33 -4.25 -7.22
C GLN A 424 -5.29 -3.25 -7.73
N THR A 425 -5.71 -2.33 -8.62
CA THR A 425 -4.89 -1.20 -9.06
C THR A 425 -5.30 0.14 -8.45
N VAL A 426 -6.31 0.14 -7.58
CA VAL A 426 -6.82 1.34 -6.92
C VAL A 426 -5.74 1.96 -6.04
N GLY A 427 -5.58 3.29 -6.12
CA GLY A 427 -4.51 4.01 -5.40
C GLY A 427 -3.12 3.80 -5.97
N LYS A 428 -2.94 3.02 -7.05
CA LYS A 428 -1.61 2.77 -7.63
C LYS A 428 -1.36 3.61 -8.87
N ARG A 429 -0.18 4.21 -8.98
CA ARG A 429 0.24 4.94 -10.18
C ARG A 429 1.72 4.78 -10.47
N TRP A 430 2.08 4.84 -11.75
CA TRP A 430 3.48 4.87 -12.16
C TRP A 430 4.05 6.28 -11.96
N VAL A 431 5.05 6.40 -11.08
CA VAL A 431 5.80 7.64 -10.87
C VAL A 431 6.81 7.84 -12.00
N HIS A 432 7.46 6.74 -12.39
CA HIS A 432 8.40 6.70 -13.49
C HIS A 432 8.42 5.32 -14.12
N HIS A 433 8.61 5.27 -15.44
CA HIS A 433 8.93 4.04 -16.16
C HIS A 433 9.90 4.38 -17.30
N PRO A 434 10.97 3.58 -17.52
CA PRO A 434 11.96 3.86 -18.58
C PRO A 434 11.39 3.95 -20.00
N ILE A 435 10.23 3.31 -20.22
CA ILE A 435 9.53 3.35 -21.52
C ILE A 435 8.85 4.68 -21.81
N PHE A 436 8.48 5.46 -20.79
CA PHE A 436 7.73 6.70 -20.96
C PHE A 436 8.42 7.71 -21.88
N PRO A 437 9.71 8.06 -21.69
CA PRO A 437 10.39 8.99 -22.60
C PRO A 437 10.53 8.42 -24.02
N ILE A 438 10.66 7.11 -24.18
CA ILE A 438 10.79 6.44 -25.49
C ILE A 438 9.45 6.55 -26.24
N LYS A 439 8.36 6.14 -25.61
CA LYS A 439 7.01 6.17 -26.19
C LYS A 439 6.55 7.59 -26.45
N ARG A 440 6.82 8.53 -25.53
CA ARG A 440 6.52 9.95 -25.74
C ARG A 440 7.20 10.50 -26.98
N ARG A 441 8.47 10.17 -27.22
CA ARG A 441 9.18 10.60 -28.43
C ARG A 441 8.56 10.02 -29.71
N GLN A 442 8.21 8.73 -29.69
CA GLN A 442 7.56 8.08 -30.82
C GLN A 442 6.19 8.70 -31.13
N ILE A 443 5.36 8.90 -30.11
CA ILE A 443 4.04 9.53 -30.26
C ILE A 443 4.19 10.98 -30.72
N ASN A 444 5.12 11.74 -30.15
CA ASN A 444 5.42 13.11 -30.63
C ASN A 444 5.79 13.12 -32.11
N ALA A 445 6.64 12.20 -32.58
CA ALA A 445 7.02 12.13 -33.99
C ALA A 445 5.82 11.76 -34.89
N ALA A 446 5.00 10.78 -34.47
CA ALA A 446 3.80 10.40 -35.21
C ALA A 446 2.78 11.55 -35.28
N LEU A 447 2.57 12.28 -34.16
CA LEU A 447 1.72 13.47 -34.12
C LEU A 447 2.23 14.58 -35.03
N ASP A 448 3.55 14.78 -35.09
CA ASP A 448 4.18 15.80 -35.92
C ASP A 448 4.04 15.52 -37.43
N GLU A 449 3.89 14.24 -37.80
CA GLU A 449 3.63 13.79 -39.17
C GLU A 449 2.13 13.67 -39.50
N HIS A 450 1.25 13.83 -38.50
CA HIS A 450 -0.20 13.71 -38.68
C HIS A 450 -0.75 14.81 -39.61
N PRO A 451 -1.69 14.50 -40.52
CA PRO A 451 -2.24 15.49 -41.46
C PRO A 451 -2.74 16.78 -40.80
N VAL A 452 -3.42 16.68 -39.65
CA VAL A 452 -3.88 17.86 -38.87
C VAL A 452 -2.70 18.77 -38.51
N THR A 453 -1.62 18.20 -37.95
CA THR A 453 -0.42 18.93 -37.55
C THR A 453 0.32 19.52 -38.75
N LEU A 454 0.39 18.78 -39.87
CA LEU A 454 0.99 19.27 -41.10
C LEU A 454 0.22 20.48 -41.66
N ARG A 455 -1.12 20.43 -41.70
CA ARG A 455 -1.95 21.58 -42.09
C ARG A 455 -1.72 22.78 -41.18
N TYR A 456 -1.57 22.57 -39.88
CA TYR A 456 -1.25 23.66 -38.93
C TYR A 456 0.09 24.32 -39.27
N ARG A 457 1.12 23.51 -39.54
CA ARG A 457 2.44 24.03 -39.96
C ARG A 457 2.37 24.80 -41.27
N GLU A 458 1.73 24.23 -42.29
CA GLU A 458 1.54 24.90 -43.59
C GLU A 458 0.83 26.25 -43.42
N ARG A 459 -0.23 26.29 -42.61
CA ARG A 459 -0.99 27.51 -42.38
C ARG A 459 -0.24 28.56 -41.58
N LEU A 460 0.51 28.16 -40.54
CA LEU A 460 1.38 29.07 -39.81
C LEU A 460 2.43 29.71 -40.73
N ILE A 461 3.02 28.91 -41.62
CA ILE A 461 3.95 29.40 -42.64
C ILE A 461 3.26 30.44 -43.54
N GLU A 462 2.05 30.17 -44.03
CA GLU A 462 1.29 31.12 -44.85
C GLU A 462 1.03 32.46 -44.15
N LEU A 463 0.61 32.42 -42.87
CA LEU A 463 0.32 33.62 -42.09
C LEU A 463 1.59 34.44 -41.78
N ARG A 464 2.71 33.77 -41.52
CA ARG A 464 3.98 34.43 -41.18
C ARG A 464 4.76 34.90 -42.41
N ARG A 465 4.54 34.28 -43.57
CA ARG A 465 5.26 34.58 -44.83
C ARG A 465 5.33 36.07 -45.19
N PRO A 466 4.26 36.89 -45.13
CA PRO A 466 4.35 38.31 -45.44
C PRO A 466 5.33 39.06 -44.52
N ARG A 467 5.34 38.73 -43.22
CA ARG A 467 6.27 39.31 -42.24
C ARG A 467 7.71 38.88 -42.52
N TRP A 468 7.93 37.63 -42.89
CA TRP A 468 9.27 37.14 -43.23
C TRP A 468 9.82 37.79 -44.49
N LEU A 469 8.99 37.99 -45.51
CA LEU A 469 9.38 38.64 -46.77
C LEU A 469 9.56 40.16 -46.63
N ALA A 470 8.98 40.80 -45.61
CA ALA A 470 9.20 42.22 -45.32
C ALA A 470 10.65 42.51 -44.89
N MET A 471 11.39 41.51 -44.42
CA MET A 471 12.80 41.60 -44.06
C MET A 471 13.67 40.98 -45.16
N PRO A 472 14.84 41.58 -45.47
CA PRO A 472 15.73 41.03 -46.49
C PRO A 472 16.31 39.68 -46.05
N VAL A 473 16.64 38.80 -47.01
CA VAL A 473 17.22 37.48 -46.74
C VAL A 473 18.49 37.54 -45.86
N SER A 474 19.29 38.61 -45.96
CA SER A 474 20.48 38.82 -45.13
C SER A 474 20.17 39.02 -43.64
N HIS A 475 18.99 39.56 -43.31
CA HIS A 475 18.53 39.67 -41.93
C HIS A 475 18.31 38.28 -41.34
N TRP A 476 17.57 37.42 -42.03
CA TRP A 476 17.27 36.06 -41.60
C TRP A 476 18.50 35.16 -41.61
N ALA A 477 19.41 35.32 -42.56
CA ALA A 477 20.68 34.60 -42.57
C ALA A 477 21.49 34.86 -41.30
N ARG A 478 21.61 36.13 -40.88
CA ARG A 478 22.26 36.49 -39.62
C ARG A 478 21.51 35.93 -38.42
N HIS A 479 20.19 36.09 -38.37
CA HIS A 479 19.37 35.59 -37.26
C HIS A 479 19.49 34.07 -37.10
N TYR A 480 19.51 33.33 -38.21
CA TYR A 480 19.70 31.88 -38.22
C TYR A 480 21.07 31.49 -37.63
N LEU A 481 22.16 32.12 -38.06
CA LEU A 481 23.50 31.83 -37.52
C LEU A 481 23.63 32.20 -36.05
N ASP A 482 23.01 33.31 -35.63
CA ASP A 482 23.01 33.76 -34.23
C ASP A 482 22.20 32.81 -33.34
N ALA A 483 21.02 32.37 -33.79
CA ALA A 483 20.17 31.42 -33.08
C ALA A 483 20.86 30.05 -32.94
N VAL A 484 21.45 29.52 -34.03
CA VAL A 484 22.24 28.28 -33.99
C VAL A 484 23.41 28.40 -33.02
N THR A 485 24.15 29.52 -33.06
CA THR A 485 25.24 29.78 -32.10
C THR A 485 24.71 29.75 -30.67
N ALA A 486 23.65 30.50 -30.38
CA ALA A 486 23.09 30.65 -29.04
C ALA A 486 22.62 29.32 -28.46
N PHE A 487 21.90 28.51 -29.25
CA PHE A 487 21.41 27.20 -28.87
C PHE A 487 22.56 26.24 -28.50
N HIS A 488 23.54 26.05 -29.40
CA HIS A 488 24.60 25.10 -29.12
C HIS A 488 25.56 25.57 -28.02
N ASP A 489 25.86 26.87 -27.93
CA ASP A 489 26.71 27.41 -26.85
C ASP A 489 26.00 27.32 -25.49
N ALA A 490 24.68 27.51 -25.44
CA ALA A 490 23.89 27.23 -24.24
C ALA A 490 24.02 25.76 -23.82
N ASN A 491 23.91 24.81 -24.77
CA ASN A 491 24.13 23.40 -24.49
C ASN A 491 25.56 23.08 -24.02
N VAL A 492 26.59 23.76 -24.53
CA VAL A 492 27.97 23.65 -23.98
C VAL A 492 28.02 24.14 -22.53
N ARG A 493 27.42 25.29 -22.22
CA ARG A 493 27.35 25.82 -20.84
C ARG A 493 26.62 24.86 -19.91
N ILE A 494 25.51 24.27 -20.37
CA ILE A 494 24.74 23.26 -19.62
C ILE A 494 25.59 22.01 -19.37
N ARG A 495 26.28 21.46 -20.38
CA ARG A 495 27.18 20.31 -20.22
C ARG A 495 28.36 20.60 -19.28
N ARG A 496 28.88 21.84 -19.27
CA ARG A 496 29.89 22.27 -18.27
C ARG A 496 29.28 22.29 -16.86
N ALA A 497 28.10 22.90 -16.71
CA ALA A 497 27.40 22.95 -15.43
C ALA A 497 27.08 21.54 -14.90
N GLN A 498 26.63 20.62 -15.75
CA GLN A 498 26.39 19.22 -15.42
C GLN A 498 27.66 18.51 -14.91
N ARG A 499 28.83 18.75 -15.53
CA ARG A 499 30.11 18.18 -15.07
C ARG A 499 30.56 18.68 -13.70
N HIS A 500 30.23 19.93 -13.37
CA HIS A 500 30.58 20.56 -12.09
C HIS A 500 29.46 20.44 -11.04
N HIS A 501 28.35 19.79 -11.37
CA HIS A 501 27.21 19.67 -10.49
C HIS A 501 27.52 18.70 -9.33
N GLN A 502 27.70 19.25 -8.13
CA GLN A 502 27.96 18.50 -6.88
C GLN A 502 26.82 18.58 -5.85
N GLY A 503 25.73 19.29 -6.17
CA GLY A 503 24.59 19.47 -5.26
C GLY A 503 23.51 18.39 -5.38
N ASP A 504 22.49 18.54 -4.53
CA ASP A 504 21.28 17.69 -4.53
C ASP A 504 20.13 18.26 -5.40
N GLY A 505 20.27 19.49 -5.91
CA GLY A 505 19.31 20.11 -6.83
C GLY A 505 19.26 19.46 -8.23
N PRO A 506 18.27 19.79 -9.07
CA PRO A 506 18.12 19.16 -10.38
C PRO A 506 19.31 19.47 -11.30
N LYS A 507 19.80 18.46 -12.01
CA LYS A 507 20.81 18.65 -13.06
C LYS A 507 20.24 19.56 -14.15
N PRO A 508 21.01 20.56 -14.63
CA PRO A 508 20.59 21.40 -15.74
C PRO A 508 20.19 20.57 -16.96
N LYS A 509 18.97 20.75 -17.49
CA LYS A 509 18.47 20.04 -18.69
C LYS A 509 19.09 20.65 -19.95
N LEU A 510 19.47 19.83 -20.93
CA LEU A 510 19.87 20.31 -22.26
C LEU A 510 18.67 20.93 -22.98
N LEU A 511 18.94 21.96 -23.77
CA LEU A 511 17.98 22.49 -24.73
C LEU A 511 17.77 21.45 -25.82
N ASP A 512 16.49 21.18 -26.10
CA ASP A 512 16.01 20.26 -27.11
C ASP A 512 15.11 21.00 -28.11
N THR A 513 14.43 20.25 -29.00
CA THR A 513 13.56 20.79 -30.04
C THR A 513 12.31 21.51 -29.51
N GLU A 514 12.02 21.37 -28.21
CA GLU A 514 10.90 22.04 -27.54
C GLU A 514 11.33 23.37 -26.89
N SER A 515 12.63 23.71 -26.91
CA SER A 515 13.13 24.94 -26.30
C SER A 515 12.87 26.20 -27.14
N ASP A 516 12.67 27.34 -26.48
CA ASP A 516 12.54 28.66 -27.15
C ASP A 516 13.73 28.97 -28.06
N ALA A 517 14.93 28.55 -27.67
CA ALA A 517 16.13 28.70 -28.48
C ALA A 517 16.05 27.91 -29.78
N TRP A 518 15.44 26.72 -29.76
CA TRP A 518 15.18 25.95 -30.97
C TRP A 518 14.09 26.58 -31.83
N ALA A 519 13.02 27.10 -31.22
CA ALA A 519 11.96 27.81 -31.94
C ALA A 519 12.51 29.00 -32.75
N GLN A 520 13.50 29.72 -32.23
CA GLN A 520 14.19 30.81 -32.96
C GLN A 520 14.97 30.31 -34.18
N ILE A 521 15.55 29.11 -34.12
CA ILE A 521 16.23 28.49 -35.27
C ILE A 521 15.18 28.14 -36.32
N VAL A 522 14.08 27.49 -35.92
CA VAL A 522 13.01 27.07 -36.83
C VAL A 522 12.38 28.28 -37.52
N GLU A 523 12.06 29.35 -36.80
CA GLU A 523 11.50 30.57 -37.40
C GLU A 523 12.44 31.15 -38.47
N ALA A 524 13.73 31.26 -38.16
CA ALA A 524 14.71 31.78 -39.12
C ALA A 524 14.90 30.84 -40.33
N ALA A 525 14.81 29.52 -40.11
CA ALA A 525 14.89 28.51 -41.15
C ALA A 525 13.70 28.60 -42.13
N GLU A 526 12.48 28.70 -41.58
CA GLU A 526 11.24 28.87 -42.35
C GLU A 526 11.23 30.19 -43.11
N ALA A 527 11.71 31.27 -42.49
CA ALA A 527 11.87 32.55 -43.17
C ALA A 527 12.85 32.46 -44.35
N LEU A 528 14.01 31.80 -44.18
CA LEU A 528 14.94 31.53 -45.29
C LEU A 528 14.29 30.69 -46.39
N SER A 529 13.50 29.67 -46.02
CA SER A 529 12.71 28.87 -46.96
C SER A 529 11.73 29.74 -47.76
N ALA A 530 11.04 30.69 -47.11
CA ALA A 530 10.15 31.64 -47.77
C ALA A 530 10.87 32.55 -48.79
N HIS A 531 12.17 32.82 -48.58
CA HIS A 531 13.07 33.51 -49.52
C HIS A 531 13.63 32.59 -50.63
N GLY A 532 13.11 31.38 -50.78
CA GLY A 532 13.52 30.43 -51.82
C GLY A 532 14.73 29.57 -51.46
N LEU A 533 15.03 29.43 -50.16
CA LEU A 533 16.15 28.63 -49.64
C LEU A 533 15.62 27.47 -48.77
N PRO A 534 14.87 26.50 -49.34
CA PRO A 534 14.18 25.46 -48.57
C PRO A 534 15.13 24.55 -47.78
N GLY A 535 16.39 24.41 -48.23
CA GLY A 535 17.40 23.65 -47.52
C GLY A 535 17.74 24.20 -46.12
N ALA A 536 17.34 25.43 -45.77
CA ALA A 536 17.56 25.98 -44.42
C ALA A 536 16.78 25.24 -43.32
N ALA A 537 15.58 24.74 -43.66
CA ALA A 537 14.66 24.06 -42.75
C ALA A 537 14.82 22.52 -42.77
N ASP A 538 15.79 22.01 -43.54
CA ASP A 538 16.06 20.58 -43.62
C ASP A 538 16.66 20.06 -42.30
N PRO A 539 16.17 18.93 -41.75
CA PRO A 539 16.70 18.35 -40.52
C PRO A 539 18.23 18.11 -40.54
N ILE A 540 18.82 17.80 -41.70
CA ILE A 540 20.27 17.59 -41.85
C ILE A 540 21.06 18.88 -41.58
N MET A 541 20.48 20.04 -41.88
CA MET A 541 21.09 21.35 -41.61
C MET A 541 20.93 21.79 -40.16
N LEU A 542 19.90 21.28 -39.48
CA LEU A 542 19.50 21.63 -38.12
C LEU A 542 20.06 20.67 -37.04
N ASP A 543 20.67 19.54 -37.42
CA ASP A 543 21.18 18.52 -36.49
C ASP A 543 22.11 19.06 -35.37
N GLU A 544 22.03 18.46 -34.17
CA GLU A 544 22.66 18.94 -32.93
C GLU A 544 24.21 18.93 -32.99
N ALA A 545 24.80 18.12 -33.89
CA ALA A 545 26.24 18.08 -34.18
C ALA A 545 26.64 18.89 -35.44
N GLY A 546 25.73 19.76 -35.91
CA GLY A 546 25.50 20.13 -37.29
C GLY A 546 26.61 20.79 -38.08
N LEU A 547 26.41 20.76 -39.41
CA LEU A 547 27.24 21.38 -40.44
C LEU A 547 27.51 22.87 -40.14
N ILE A 548 26.47 23.61 -39.75
CA ILE A 548 26.52 25.05 -39.50
C ILE A 548 27.42 25.40 -38.31
N ALA A 549 27.26 24.71 -37.17
CA ALA A 549 28.08 24.94 -35.98
C ALA A 549 29.58 24.69 -36.26
N ARG A 550 29.91 23.66 -37.07
CA ARG A 550 31.29 23.38 -37.50
C ARG A 550 31.86 24.45 -38.43
N LEU A 551 31.06 24.93 -39.39
CA LEU A 551 31.45 26.02 -40.28
C LEU A 551 31.68 27.33 -39.51
N LEU A 552 30.78 27.67 -38.58
CA LEU A 552 30.92 28.81 -37.68
C LEU A 552 32.18 28.69 -36.80
N SER A 553 32.49 27.48 -36.33
CA SER A 553 33.69 27.23 -35.53
C SER A 553 34.98 27.49 -36.31
N ILE A 554 35.03 27.10 -37.58
CA ILE A 554 36.15 27.38 -38.49
C ILE A 554 36.22 28.88 -38.80
N GLN A 555 35.10 29.52 -39.14
CA GLN A 555 35.02 30.94 -39.46
C GLN A 555 35.50 31.83 -38.31
N ARG A 556 35.07 31.54 -37.09
CA ARG A 556 35.36 32.35 -35.89
C ARG A 556 36.63 31.92 -35.16
N ASN A 557 37.28 30.85 -35.60
CA ASN A 557 38.40 30.20 -34.92
C ASN A 557 38.14 29.95 -33.41
N THR A 558 36.95 29.44 -33.08
CA THR A 558 36.54 29.10 -31.72
C THR A 558 35.56 27.93 -31.75
N GLY A 559 35.30 27.26 -30.62
CA GLY A 559 34.26 26.24 -30.56
C GLY A 559 32.86 26.86 -30.47
N VAL A 560 32.06 26.73 -31.54
CA VAL A 560 30.61 27.03 -31.52
C VAL A 560 29.87 25.72 -31.32
N GLY A 561 29.26 25.53 -30.14
CA GLY A 561 28.69 24.23 -29.77
C GLY A 561 29.69 23.17 -29.34
N TYR A 562 30.97 23.51 -29.27
CA TYR A 562 32.05 22.63 -28.85
C TYR A 562 32.81 23.25 -27.67
N ASP A 563 33.15 22.44 -26.66
CA ASP A 563 33.94 22.88 -25.50
C ASP A 563 35.45 22.95 -25.83
N VAL A 564 35.80 23.76 -26.84
CA VAL A 564 37.17 23.92 -27.35
C VAL A 564 37.49 25.40 -27.61
N LYS A 565 38.77 25.73 -27.70
CA LYS A 565 39.25 27.12 -27.76
C LYS A 565 39.67 27.60 -29.15
N SER A 566 39.63 26.72 -30.15
CA SER A 566 40.07 27.04 -31.51
C SER A 566 39.28 26.29 -32.57
N GLY A 567 39.19 26.87 -33.77
CA GLY A 567 38.57 26.24 -34.93
C GLY A 567 39.34 24.98 -35.38
N TYR A 568 40.66 24.94 -35.17
CA TYR A 568 41.45 23.75 -35.49
C TYR A 568 41.06 22.53 -34.64
N GLN A 569 40.70 22.71 -33.37
CA GLN A 569 40.28 21.57 -32.53
C GLN A 569 38.99 20.94 -33.05
N VAL A 570 38.04 21.75 -33.52
CA VAL A 570 36.83 21.26 -34.20
C VAL A 570 37.20 20.58 -35.52
N LEU A 571 38.05 21.20 -36.34
CA LEU A 571 38.56 20.61 -37.58
C LEU A 571 39.25 19.26 -37.34
N ASN A 572 40.05 19.14 -36.29
CA ASN A 572 40.73 17.90 -35.95
C ASN A 572 39.75 16.79 -35.59
N ALA A 573 38.66 17.09 -34.87
CA ALA A 573 37.58 16.13 -34.64
C ALA A 573 36.91 15.69 -35.95
N ILE A 574 36.70 16.62 -36.89
CA ILE A 574 36.17 16.32 -38.24
C ILE A 574 37.13 15.40 -39.01
N MET A 575 38.43 15.70 -39.01
CA MET A 575 39.44 14.89 -39.71
C MET A 575 39.48 13.45 -39.17
N GLN A 576 39.23 13.27 -37.88
CA GLN A 576 39.25 11.97 -37.19
C GLN A 576 37.90 11.23 -37.19
N SER A 577 36.82 11.84 -37.70
CA SER A 577 35.49 11.23 -37.70
C SER A 577 35.41 9.98 -38.59
N GLY A 578 34.47 9.07 -38.27
CA GLY A 578 34.17 7.88 -39.08
C GLY A 578 33.55 8.20 -40.45
N LYS A 579 33.23 7.17 -41.24
CA LYS A 579 32.74 7.33 -42.63
C LYS A 579 31.40 8.07 -42.73
N ASP A 580 30.57 8.06 -41.69
CA ASP A 580 29.15 8.40 -41.75
C ASP A 580 28.82 9.90 -41.96
N ASN A 581 29.83 10.79 -42.01
CA ASN A 581 29.61 12.23 -42.20
C ASN A 581 30.63 12.92 -43.13
N LYS A 582 31.40 12.13 -43.90
CA LYS A 582 32.47 12.64 -44.76
C LYS A 582 31.99 13.47 -45.96
N ARG A 583 30.69 13.39 -46.28
CA ARG A 583 30.09 14.08 -47.44
C ARG A 583 30.25 15.61 -47.37
N TRP A 584 30.38 16.16 -46.16
CA TRP A 584 30.52 17.59 -45.91
C TRP A 584 31.97 18.08 -45.86
N ASP A 585 32.97 17.18 -45.91
CA ASP A 585 34.38 17.51 -45.67
C ASP A 585 34.91 18.58 -46.63
N THR A 586 34.40 18.59 -47.86
CA THR A 586 34.70 19.61 -48.89
C THR A 586 34.35 21.02 -48.43
N LEU A 587 33.23 21.21 -47.72
CA LEU A 587 32.81 22.51 -47.19
C LEU A 587 33.76 22.97 -46.07
N TYR A 588 34.22 22.07 -45.21
CA TYR A 588 35.19 22.43 -44.17
C TYR A 588 36.54 22.83 -44.79
N GLY A 589 36.99 22.11 -45.83
CA GLY A 589 38.18 22.51 -46.59
C GLY A 589 38.03 23.88 -47.27
N PHE A 590 36.82 24.21 -47.79
CA PHE A 590 36.53 25.55 -48.30
C PHE A 590 36.55 26.60 -47.21
N ALA A 591 35.96 26.33 -46.05
CA ALA A 591 35.92 27.24 -44.91
C ALA A 591 37.32 27.55 -44.41
N VAL A 592 38.17 26.53 -44.21
CA VAL A 592 39.56 26.68 -43.77
C VAL A 592 40.31 27.66 -44.68
N LYS A 593 40.13 27.51 -45.99
CA LYS A 593 40.79 28.38 -46.99
C LYS A 593 40.15 29.76 -47.12
N SER A 594 38.82 29.87 -47.05
CA SER A 594 38.10 31.14 -47.18
C SER A 594 38.31 32.05 -45.96
N TYR A 595 38.46 31.48 -44.76
CA TYR A 595 38.64 32.22 -43.51
C TYR A 595 40.10 32.27 -43.02
N GLY A 596 41.04 31.71 -43.78
CA GLY A 596 42.47 31.79 -43.46
C GLY A 596 42.88 31.04 -42.18
N LEU A 597 42.14 30.00 -41.78
CA LEU A 597 42.40 29.28 -40.53
C LEU A 597 43.81 28.65 -40.51
N GLU A 598 44.34 28.27 -41.68
CA GLU A 598 45.70 27.71 -41.86
C GLU A 598 46.80 28.62 -41.29
N ALA A 599 46.59 29.94 -41.25
CA ALA A 599 47.57 30.89 -40.68
C ALA A 599 47.78 30.70 -39.16
N HIS A 600 46.86 30.00 -38.48
CA HIS A 600 46.91 29.72 -37.05
C HIS A 600 47.42 28.31 -36.73
N PHE A 601 47.80 27.51 -37.73
CA PHE A 601 48.26 26.15 -37.52
C PHE A 601 49.70 26.09 -37.03
N SER A 602 49.99 25.19 -36.09
CA SER A 602 51.36 24.78 -35.80
C SER A 602 51.94 23.93 -36.94
N ALA A 603 53.26 23.77 -37.00
CA ALA A 603 53.91 22.96 -38.03
C ALA A 603 53.37 21.50 -38.07
N GLU A 604 53.04 20.93 -36.91
CA GLU A 604 52.42 19.60 -36.84
C GLU A 604 51.00 19.61 -37.39
N GLN A 605 50.21 20.62 -37.02
CA GLN A 605 48.82 20.77 -37.46
C GLN A 605 48.73 20.95 -38.98
N THR A 606 49.64 21.74 -39.56
CA THR A 606 49.77 21.90 -41.02
C THR A 606 50.05 20.57 -41.71
N ARG A 607 50.95 19.74 -41.18
CA ARG A 607 51.23 18.41 -41.75
C ARG A 607 50.00 17.50 -41.72
N LYS A 608 49.30 17.44 -40.58
CA LYS A 608 48.08 16.62 -40.43
C LYS A 608 46.98 17.06 -41.40
N TYR A 609 46.75 18.37 -41.49
CA TYR A 609 45.74 18.94 -42.38
C TYR A 609 46.07 18.70 -43.86
N GLU A 610 47.34 18.84 -44.26
CA GLU A 610 47.73 18.60 -45.66
C GLU A 610 47.53 17.13 -46.07
N ILE A 611 47.83 16.17 -45.19
CA ILE A 611 47.53 14.74 -45.42
C ILE A 611 46.03 14.51 -45.58
N TRP A 612 45.21 15.07 -44.68
CA TRP A 612 43.75 14.96 -44.76
C TRP A 612 43.21 15.61 -46.04
N ARG A 613 43.70 16.79 -46.40
CA ARG A 613 43.31 17.53 -47.60
C ARG A 613 43.67 16.78 -48.89
N GLN A 614 44.84 16.15 -48.95
CA GLN A 614 45.22 15.31 -50.09
C GLN A 614 44.33 14.08 -50.21
N THR A 615 43.99 13.46 -49.07
CA THR A 615 43.04 12.34 -49.03
C THR A 615 41.66 12.77 -49.50
N LEU A 616 41.14 13.88 -48.99
CA LEU A 616 39.85 14.45 -49.38
C LEU A 616 39.81 14.72 -50.89
N LYS A 617 40.86 15.35 -51.43
CA LYS A 617 40.98 15.60 -52.87
C LYS A 617 40.94 14.29 -53.67
N ALA A 618 41.75 13.31 -53.30
CA ALA A 618 41.78 12.02 -53.99
C ALA A 618 40.43 11.29 -53.95
N LYS A 619 39.69 11.39 -52.84
CA LYS A 619 38.37 10.78 -52.68
C LYS A 619 37.28 11.47 -53.51
N VAL A 620 37.29 12.80 -53.53
CA VAL A 620 36.37 13.59 -54.36
C VAL A 620 36.66 13.39 -55.84
N ASP A 621 37.94 13.39 -56.25
CA ASP A 621 38.34 13.17 -57.64
C ASP A 621 37.99 11.73 -58.11
N ALA A 622 37.91 10.77 -57.18
CA ALA A 622 37.42 9.41 -57.42
C ALA A 622 35.89 9.27 -57.35
N ASN A 623 35.15 10.36 -57.13
CA ASN A 623 33.69 10.39 -56.97
C ASN A 623 33.18 9.39 -55.90
N ASP A 624 33.92 9.24 -54.80
CA ASP A 624 33.54 8.41 -53.66
C ASP A 624 32.25 8.98 -53.03
N GLU A 625 31.15 8.22 -53.06
CA GLU A 625 29.82 8.64 -52.59
C GLU A 625 29.84 9.15 -51.15
N ALA A 626 30.78 8.67 -50.31
CA ALA A 626 30.92 9.13 -48.94
C ALA A 626 31.49 10.56 -48.83
N TYR A 627 32.09 11.13 -49.87
CA TYR A 627 32.81 12.42 -49.87
C TYR A 627 32.20 13.49 -50.77
N VAL A 628 31.11 13.17 -51.47
CA VAL A 628 30.39 14.09 -52.36
C VAL A 628 29.09 14.55 -51.71
N ARG A 629 28.82 15.86 -51.76
CA ARG A 629 27.64 16.47 -51.13
C ARG A 629 26.49 16.70 -52.13
N PRO A 630 25.23 16.67 -51.69
CA PRO A 630 24.10 17.07 -52.53
C PRO A 630 24.11 18.57 -52.83
N ALA A 631 23.59 18.92 -54.01
CA ALA A 631 23.44 20.30 -54.48
C ALA A 631 22.47 21.15 -53.64
N THR A 632 21.50 20.50 -53.00
CA THR A 632 20.31 21.10 -52.36
C THR A 632 20.65 22.20 -51.37
N PHE A 633 21.82 22.13 -50.72
CA PHE A 633 22.22 23.06 -49.67
C PHE A 633 23.17 24.19 -50.15
N ASP A 634 23.69 24.11 -51.37
CA ASP A 634 24.71 25.06 -51.84
C ASP A 634 24.19 26.52 -51.89
N ALA A 635 22.91 26.71 -52.24
CA ALA A 635 22.28 28.03 -52.27
C ALA A 635 22.16 28.65 -50.87
N VAL A 636 21.63 27.91 -49.90
CA VAL A 636 21.50 28.39 -48.52
C VAL A 636 22.88 28.61 -47.88
N LEU A 637 23.83 27.69 -48.07
CA LEU A 637 25.19 27.84 -47.54
C LEU A 637 25.93 29.04 -48.14
N SER A 638 25.68 29.36 -49.42
CA SER A 638 26.25 30.56 -50.06
C SER A 638 25.69 31.86 -49.48
N VAL A 639 24.42 31.87 -49.07
CA VAL A 639 23.77 33.01 -48.41
C VAL A 639 24.22 33.15 -46.95
N LEU A 640 24.31 32.03 -46.23
CA LEU A 640 24.79 32.00 -44.84
C LEU A 640 26.29 32.34 -44.74
N PHE A 641 27.11 31.88 -45.69
CA PHE A 641 28.57 32.06 -45.71
C PHE A 641 29.05 32.68 -47.03
N PRO A 642 28.86 34.00 -47.25
CA PRO A 642 29.17 34.65 -48.53
C PRO A 642 30.63 34.48 -49.00
N ASP A 643 31.60 34.46 -48.08
CA ASP A 643 33.02 34.28 -48.39
C ASP A 643 33.35 32.86 -48.92
N MET A 644 32.46 31.90 -48.68
CA MET A 644 32.56 30.54 -49.22
C MET A 644 31.82 30.38 -50.55
N ALA A 645 30.87 31.26 -50.89
CA ALA A 645 29.98 31.13 -52.04
C ALA A 645 30.73 30.89 -53.36
N LYS A 646 31.82 31.63 -53.61
CA LYS A 646 32.66 31.45 -54.82
C LYS A 646 33.24 30.04 -54.94
N ARG A 647 33.51 29.34 -53.82
CA ARG A 647 34.03 27.97 -53.81
C ARG A 647 32.93 26.95 -53.93
N ILE A 648 31.84 27.16 -53.19
CA ILE A 648 30.64 26.31 -53.22
C ILE A 648 30.10 26.23 -54.66
N ASN A 649 29.92 27.39 -55.31
CA ASN A 649 29.36 27.50 -56.66
C ASN A 649 30.25 26.93 -57.78
N LYS A 650 31.49 26.54 -57.49
CA LYS A 650 32.33 25.79 -58.46
C LYS A 650 31.90 24.33 -58.61
N GLY A 651 31.04 23.83 -57.73
CA GLY A 651 30.55 22.45 -57.78
C GLY A 651 31.59 21.38 -57.43
N TYR A 652 32.79 21.74 -56.99
CA TYR A 652 33.79 20.76 -56.57
C TYR A 652 33.29 19.99 -55.34
N GLY A 653 33.30 18.65 -55.41
CA GLY A 653 32.78 17.80 -54.34
C GLY A 653 31.26 17.71 -54.27
N ARG A 654 30.56 18.08 -55.34
CA ARG A 654 29.10 17.95 -55.48
C ARG A 654 28.77 16.64 -56.21
N LEU A 655 27.67 15.99 -55.83
CA LEU A 655 27.11 14.87 -56.59
C LEU A 655 26.84 15.30 -58.05
N PRO A 656 27.16 14.46 -59.05
CA PRO A 656 26.76 14.73 -60.43
C PRO A 656 25.23 14.86 -60.50
N ASP A 657 24.72 15.86 -61.21
CA ASP A 657 23.27 15.97 -61.43
C ASP A 657 22.81 14.69 -62.13
N GLN A 658 21.96 13.90 -61.47
CA GLN A 658 21.26 12.80 -62.14
C GLN A 658 20.33 13.44 -63.16
N GLY A 659 20.75 13.46 -64.42
CA GLY A 659 19.92 13.94 -65.52
C GLY A 659 18.60 13.19 -65.55
N SER A 660 17.50 13.91 -65.73
CA SER A 660 16.23 13.34 -66.15
C SER A 660 16.47 12.34 -67.30
N PRO A 661 15.85 11.15 -67.30
CA PRO A 661 15.92 10.27 -68.45
C PRO A 661 15.31 11.03 -69.64
N HIS A 662 16.08 11.07 -70.74
CA HIS A 662 15.70 11.68 -72.00
C HIS A 662 14.38 11.15 -72.56
#